data_AF-A0A7I7T0D5-F1
#
_entry.id   AF-A0A7I7T0D5-F1
#
_cell.length_a   1.000
_cell.length_b   1.000
_cell.length_c   1.000
_cell.angle_alpha   90.00
_cell.angle_beta   90.00
_cell.angle_gamma   90.00
#
_symmetry.space_group_name_H-M   'P 1'
#
loop_
_entity.id
_entity.type
_entity.pdbx_description
1 polymer ?
#
loop_
_entity_poly.entity_id
_entity_poly.type
_entity_poly.pdbx_seq_one_letter_code
_entity_poly.pdbx_strand_id
1 'polypeptide(L)'
;MLFVFYVGWGVVEVVDSTLSLMHLAGGTSAGASTITSPFSLGSRGAASDAINQWNQWSDRYSLPALGSGPNTGLALGFVLSIYVFADIALIAAPLVVVAFHINDSATRRLRDFKAKMKGKKAGGDEAASKEVDVALSRVSGVDGLLTMAKFTAVGFLIFVILQDLAFLASGITQQGWLIWLTGVLSLLKWLMLGSVVIGLGVGLIGSREMLHDTVEELQTARKKRNTWAYVLALRIQIGIGALLLVFGGLRGDLGRQFDDAFLFPFGDGGGIGWRTAGIAAVLVAVMLVTANLCMRAYLPRSDVLPSGPLNENVHEPVEPKGQARTKSIGSIILGVVLVGIGVAALKFSWPIGVVFLGPGIIYLLIGVYSQFTLVETKPDIINTDADSNRKIGLPYSIAVAVIPLVVLTALAVRNGVRLLTVHQYGYGGLLILGFPIGAIVVGAGVVAATFAVLHASGRINGAHADADRRDGRPGRWTAAAVGSLAIPLFLAMGLYPQVGGHILGPWGAILALCIALAFVGAALVMLSDQVRTWGLLAAIGFRRTPFIFGILLCLIINSAIDDKYVYHDTRLGERLAASSDRASNGPLSQISLTAALDQWAVVQRSKNPGRTEIPLVFVASAGGGIRAAYWTALVMRCLTQAANNPCRQDQALPLESIFLASGISGGSLGLAGLHAAPNATAWVDSLKADFLGPTVAAMTFRDLANALLRINIHDSDRAAVLERAWEEAAAEQGGHLDRGLMQTAKNPDGTIAFPLLVLNGTSVTDGCRVTATALDLSTVSPPEDLNGSSATDCLALNQQRFRRGEALPALPATKDVFDNTCRGKGDRDPSDIRLSTAALLSARFPYVSPTGGLYSCNGDDRTFDLDGGLIDSSGALPLALLWPEIAQWINDEDKKDDSVCFAPKLIIMENGYLDQTRSQPSTHPSEWAAPLEGAMATQGAAASTARQAAAYAFEKSFRGHTCTGDAQSASDWVVPNVVDLYPIAQPGIQAPLGWTLAFYSRESLEGEVHSELNLCSMDIVAAWSSGSKAQPGSCKKKDGADPATS
;
A
#
# COMPACT_ATOMS: atom_id res chain seq x y z
N MET A 1 16.79 6.79 -20.58
CA MET A 1 17.66 6.92 -19.39
C MET A 1 16.87 6.81 -18.09
N LEU A 2 15.96 7.73 -17.76
CA LEU A 2 15.15 7.61 -16.52
C LEU A 2 14.40 6.27 -16.41
N PHE A 3 13.80 5.81 -17.51
CA PHE A 3 13.18 4.49 -17.57
C PHE A 3 14.17 3.34 -17.27
N VAL A 4 15.34 3.36 -17.91
CA VAL A 4 16.37 2.33 -17.73
C VAL A 4 16.83 2.28 -16.27
N PHE A 5 17.03 3.45 -15.65
CA PHE A 5 17.36 3.58 -14.24
C PHE A 5 16.27 2.98 -13.34
N TYR A 6 15.00 3.28 -13.64
CA TYR A 6 13.87 2.80 -12.88
C TYR A 6 13.72 1.25 -12.96
N VAL A 7 13.92 0.68 -14.16
CA VAL A 7 13.96 -0.79 -14.32
C VAL A 7 15.16 -1.38 -13.59
N GLY A 8 16.35 -0.80 -13.76
CA GLY A 8 17.57 -1.26 -13.11
C GLY A 8 17.44 -1.31 -11.60
N TRP A 9 16.85 -0.27 -11.01
CA TRP A 9 16.55 -0.22 -9.60
C TRP A 9 15.64 -1.37 -9.15
N GLY A 10 14.53 -1.61 -9.88
CA GLY A 10 13.61 -2.70 -9.57
C GLY A 10 14.26 -4.07 -9.68
N VAL A 11 15.16 -4.28 -10.64
CA VAL A 11 15.92 -5.54 -10.78
C VAL A 11 16.89 -5.74 -9.62
N VAL A 12 17.67 -4.71 -9.27
CA VAL A 12 18.62 -4.77 -8.14
C VAL A 12 17.87 -5.07 -6.85
N GLU A 13 16.74 -4.43 -6.60
CA GLU A 13 15.92 -4.67 -5.40
C GLU A 13 15.44 -6.11 -5.29
N VAL A 14 14.98 -6.70 -6.40
CA VAL A 14 14.57 -8.10 -6.44
C VAL A 14 15.73 -9.01 -6.09
N VAL A 15 16.88 -8.83 -6.75
CA VAL A 15 18.07 -9.67 -6.52
C VAL A 15 18.60 -9.50 -5.09
N ASP A 16 18.58 -8.27 -4.57
CA ASP A 16 18.99 -7.97 -3.20
C ASP A 16 18.13 -8.70 -2.16
N SER A 17 16.80 -8.64 -2.33
CA SER A 17 15.84 -9.35 -1.49
C SER A 17 15.94 -10.87 -1.64
N THR A 18 16.22 -11.37 -2.83
CA THR A 18 16.47 -12.81 -3.05
C THR A 18 17.71 -13.25 -2.27
N LEU A 19 18.82 -12.53 -2.41
CA LEU A 19 20.07 -12.88 -1.73
C LEU A 19 19.94 -12.75 -0.21
N SER A 20 19.21 -11.75 0.30
CA SER A 20 18.98 -11.65 1.75
C SER A 20 18.24 -12.84 2.34
N LEU A 21 17.48 -13.58 1.53
CA LEU A 21 16.72 -14.77 1.91
C LEU A 21 17.46 -16.09 1.61
N MET A 22 18.58 -16.07 0.88
CA MET A 22 19.37 -17.26 0.55
C MET A 22 20.26 -17.69 1.74
N HIS A 23 19.68 -18.06 2.87
CA HIS A 23 20.44 -18.58 4.00
C HIS A 23 19.78 -19.82 4.59
N LEU A 24 20.56 -20.62 5.31
CA LEU A 24 20.01 -21.71 6.11
C LEU A 24 19.43 -21.17 7.41
N ALA A 25 18.61 -21.98 8.09
CA ALA A 25 18.09 -21.64 9.39
C ALA A 25 19.22 -21.36 10.40
N GLY A 26 19.10 -20.28 11.17
CA GLY A 26 20.10 -19.75 12.09
C GLY A 26 21.29 -19.04 11.41
N GLY A 27 21.31 -18.97 10.08
CA GLY A 27 22.39 -18.36 9.30
C GLY A 27 22.39 -16.84 9.31
N THR A 28 23.53 -16.24 8.94
CA THR A 28 23.67 -14.79 8.71
C THR A 28 23.01 -14.39 7.39
N SER A 29 22.14 -13.37 7.40
CA SER A 29 21.53 -12.79 6.20
C SER A 29 22.16 -11.46 5.83
N ALA A 30 22.36 -11.24 4.53
CA ALA A 30 22.67 -9.93 3.95
C ALA A 30 22.22 -9.90 2.49
N GLY A 31 21.81 -8.73 1.99
CA GLY A 31 21.62 -8.50 0.55
C GLY A 31 22.93 -8.13 -0.15
N ALA A 32 22.96 -8.25 -1.48
CA ALA A 32 24.10 -7.82 -2.30
C ALA A 32 24.50 -6.37 -2.02
N SER A 33 23.53 -5.46 -1.96
CA SER A 33 23.71 -4.03 -1.73
C SER A 33 24.35 -3.72 -0.37
N THR A 34 24.10 -4.57 0.63
CA THR A 34 24.76 -4.45 1.95
C THR A 34 26.24 -4.81 1.83
N ILE A 35 26.55 -5.93 1.16
CA ILE A 35 27.93 -6.40 0.96
C ILE A 35 28.71 -5.50 -0.01
N THR A 36 28.05 -4.91 -1.00
CA THR A 36 28.64 -3.98 -1.97
C THR A 36 28.65 -2.53 -1.48
N SER A 37 28.41 -2.31 -0.18
CA SER A 37 28.52 -1.02 0.50
C SER A 37 29.81 -0.90 1.33
N PRO A 38 30.16 0.31 1.84
CA PRO A 38 31.27 0.48 2.78
C PRO A 38 31.15 -0.34 4.07
N PHE A 39 29.99 -0.95 4.37
CA PHE A 39 29.78 -1.86 5.50
C PHE A 39 30.82 -3.00 5.54
N SER A 40 31.20 -3.53 4.38
CA SER A 40 32.18 -4.63 4.27
C SER A 40 33.59 -4.27 4.75
N LEU A 41 33.90 -2.98 4.95
CA LEU A 41 35.15 -2.54 5.56
C LEU A 41 35.23 -2.87 7.06
N GLY A 42 34.12 -2.68 7.78
CA GLY A 42 34.04 -2.87 9.23
C GLY A 42 33.54 -4.26 9.64
N SER A 43 32.77 -4.92 8.78
CA SER A 43 32.04 -6.15 9.11
C SER A 43 32.37 -7.31 8.16
N ARG A 44 33.65 -7.47 7.80
CA ARG A 44 34.12 -8.50 6.85
C ARG A 44 33.69 -9.93 7.22
N GLY A 45 33.68 -10.26 8.52
CA GLY A 45 33.24 -11.57 9.00
C GLY A 45 31.78 -11.85 8.63
N ALA A 46 30.87 -10.95 9.01
CA ALA A 46 29.44 -11.07 8.71
C ALA A 46 29.14 -11.13 7.20
N ALA A 47 29.87 -10.34 6.39
CA ALA A 47 29.73 -10.37 4.93
C ALA A 47 30.23 -11.70 4.32
N SER A 48 31.33 -12.25 4.84
CA SER A 48 31.83 -13.57 4.43
C SER A 48 30.88 -14.70 4.81
N ASP A 49 30.32 -14.64 6.02
CA ASP A 49 29.37 -15.62 6.52
C ASP A 49 28.09 -15.60 5.67
N ALA A 50 27.58 -14.41 5.31
CA ALA A 50 26.42 -14.29 4.44
C ALA A 50 26.66 -14.89 3.04
N ILE A 51 27.81 -14.63 2.41
CA ILE A 51 28.16 -15.24 1.11
C ILE A 51 28.27 -16.77 1.22
N ASN A 52 28.80 -17.28 2.34
CA ASN A 52 28.87 -18.72 2.59
C ASN A 52 27.45 -19.31 2.72
N GLN A 53 26.54 -18.62 3.41
CA GLN A 53 25.14 -19.01 3.50
C GLN A 53 24.45 -19.05 2.14
N TRP A 54 24.70 -18.06 1.27
CA TRP A 54 24.17 -18.05 -0.11
C TRP A 54 24.61 -19.29 -0.90
N ASN A 55 25.89 -19.67 -0.79
CA ASN A 55 26.43 -20.85 -1.46
C ASN A 55 25.83 -22.14 -0.89
N GLN A 56 25.77 -22.28 0.43
CA GLN A 56 25.19 -23.46 1.07
C GLN A 56 23.71 -23.63 0.73
N TRP A 57 22.95 -22.53 0.70
CA TRP A 57 21.56 -22.54 0.25
C TRP A 57 21.49 -22.95 -1.22
N SER A 58 22.30 -22.33 -2.10
CA SER A 58 22.35 -22.68 -3.52
C SER A 58 22.63 -24.17 -3.70
N ASP A 59 23.70 -24.70 -3.11
CA ASP A 59 24.09 -26.11 -3.23
C ASP A 59 23.03 -27.08 -2.72
N ARG A 60 22.32 -26.73 -1.64
CA ARG A 60 21.25 -27.56 -1.06
C ARG A 60 20.01 -27.64 -1.96
N TYR A 61 19.65 -26.54 -2.61
CA TYR A 61 18.42 -26.42 -3.38
C TYR A 61 18.63 -26.44 -4.90
N SER A 62 19.87 -26.41 -5.40
CA SER A 62 20.21 -26.55 -6.82
C SER A 62 20.66 -27.99 -7.14
N LEU A 63 19.74 -28.96 -7.15
CA LEU A 63 20.01 -30.30 -7.72
C LEU A 63 19.55 -30.38 -9.19
N PRO A 64 20.27 -31.13 -10.07
CA PRO A 64 20.21 -31.01 -11.52
C PRO A 64 19.10 -31.86 -12.19
N ALA A 65 17.91 -31.94 -11.59
CA ALA A 65 16.76 -32.54 -12.25
C ALA A 65 15.88 -31.42 -12.82
N LEU A 66 15.95 -31.21 -14.13
CA LEU A 66 14.93 -30.47 -14.89
C LEU A 66 13.55 -31.02 -14.53
N GLY A 67 12.78 -30.29 -13.71
CA GLY A 67 11.34 -30.51 -13.55
C GLY A 67 10.86 -31.29 -12.31
N SER A 68 11.49 -31.17 -11.13
CA SER A 68 10.88 -31.73 -9.90
C SER A 68 10.79 -30.71 -8.76
N GLY A 69 9.69 -29.94 -8.75
CA GLY A 69 9.17 -29.21 -7.58
C GLY A 69 9.51 -27.70 -7.49
N PRO A 70 8.68 -26.92 -6.76
CA PRO A 70 8.82 -25.46 -6.61
C PRO A 70 10.05 -24.99 -5.79
N ASN A 71 10.88 -25.91 -5.27
CA ASN A 71 11.96 -25.61 -4.33
C ASN A 71 13.37 -25.75 -4.95
N THR A 72 13.55 -25.48 -6.25
CA THR A 72 14.87 -25.51 -6.89
C THR A 72 15.30 -24.12 -7.36
N GLY A 73 16.33 -23.56 -6.73
CA GLY A 73 16.82 -22.20 -6.96
C GLY A 73 17.91 -22.10 -8.03
N LEU A 74 18.07 -20.89 -8.62
CA LEU A 74 19.12 -20.59 -9.59
C LEU A 74 20.52 -20.71 -8.95
N ALA A 75 21.50 -21.16 -9.73
CA ALA A 75 22.90 -21.14 -9.33
C ALA A 75 23.32 -19.72 -8.91
N LEU A 76 23.94 -19.57 -7.73
CA LEU A 76 24.35 -18.29 -7.16
C LEU A 76 25.08 -17.37 -8.17
N GLY A 77 25.99 -17.92 -8.96
CA GLY A 77 26.75 -17.15 -9.97
C GLY A 77 25.87 -16.48 -11.02
N PHE A 78 24.72 -17.07 -11.37
CA PHE A 78 23.78 -16.48 -12.32
C PHE A 78 22.99 -15.32 -11.66
N VAL A 79 22.54 -15.49 -10.41
CA VAL A 79 21.88 -14.42 -9.63
C VAL A 79 22.80 -13.21 -9.47
N LEU A 80 24.07 -13.45 -9.12
CA LEU A 80 25.09 -12.40 -9.04
C LEU A 80 25.33 -11.73 -10.39
N SER A 81 25.30 -12.48 -11.50
CA SER A 81 25.45 -11.92 -12.85
C SER A 81 24.31 -10.97 -13.23
N ILE A 82 23.07 -11.27 -12.82
CA ILE A 82 21.92 -10.36 -13.00
C ILE A 82 22.16 -9.05 -12.23
N TYR A 83 22.63 -9.14 -10.98
CA TYR A 83 22.96 -7.96 -10.16
C TYR A 83 24.00 -7.08 -10.86
N VAL A 84 25.14 -7.66 -11.25
CA VAL A 84 26.24 -6.94 -11.90
C VAL A 84 25.79 -6.29 -13.21
N PHE A 85 25.00 -7.00 -14.02
CA PHE A 85 24.43 -6.44 -15.23
C PHE A 85 23.51 -5.25 -14.93
N ALA A 86 22.63 -5.37 -13.93
CA ALA A 86 21.70 -4.31 -13.57
C ALA A 86 22.42 -3.08 -13.00
N ASP A 87 23.37 -3.24 -12.08
CA ASP A 87 24.09 -2.10 -11.49
C ASP A 87 24.95 -1.37 -12.54
N ILE A 88 25.66 -2.09 -13.41
CA ILE A 88 26.48 -1.47 -14.46
C ILE A 88 25.63 -0.90 -15.59
N ALA A 89 24.83 -1.75 -16.26
CA ALA A 89 24.20 -1.39 -17.53
C ALA A 89 22.90 -0.60 -17.34
N LEU A 90 22.16 -0.83 -16.26
CA LEU A 90 20.86 -0.19 -16.03
C LEU A 90 20.93 0.99 -15.06
N ILE A 91 21.95 1.08 -14.19
CA ILE A 91 22.08 2.15 -13.20
C ILE A 91 23.28 3.05 -13.49
N ALA A 92 24.51 2.54 -13.39
CA ALA A 92 25.72 3.34 -13.43
C ALA A 92 25.99 3.98 -14.81
N ALA A 93 25.93 3.21 -15.90
CA ALA A 93 26.17 3.74 -17.23
C ALA A 93 25.14 4.82 -17.63
N PRO A 94 23.82 4.64 -17.42
CA PRO A 94 22.84 5.71 -17.64
C PRO A 94 23.09 6.95 -16.78
N LEU A 95 23.48 6.80 -15.52
CA LEU A 95 23.77 7.92 -14.62
C LEU A 95 24.96 8.74 -15.11
N VAL A 96 26.02 8.06 -15.59
CA VAL A 96 27.18 8.70 -16.20
C VAL A 96 26.79 9.42 -17.49
N VAL A 97 26.01 8.80 -18.37
CA VAL A 97 25.52 9.45 -19.60
C VAL A 97 24.71 10.71 -19.29
N VAL A 98 23.85 10.67 -18.26
CA VAL A 98 23.10 11.84 -17.80
C VAL A 98 24.04 12.91 -17.26
N ALA A 99 25.02 12.54 -16.43
CA ALA A 99 26.04 13.46 -15.92
C ALA A 99 26.82 14.13 -17.06
N PHE A 100 27.23 13.37 -18.09
CA PHE A 100 27.88 13.91 -19.29
C PHE A 100 27.00 14.89 -20.04
N HIS A 101 25.72 14.58 -20.24
CA HIS A 101 24.77 15.47 -20.91
C HIS A 101 24.57 16.78 -20.15
N ILE A 102 24.40 16.71 -18.82
CA ILE A 102 24.27 17.89 -17.97
C ILE A 102 25.56 18.72 -18.04
N ASN A 103 26.71 18.06 -17.91
CA ASN A 103 28.00 18.72 -17.93
C ASN A 103 28.28 19.42 -19.27
N ASP A 104 28.01 18.75 -20.39
CA ASP A 104 28.18 19.33 -21.72
C ASP A 104 27.23 20.50 -21.95
N SER A 105 26.00 20.44 -21.43
CA SER A 105 25.07 21.58 -21.46
C SER A 105 25.60 22.77 -20.67
N ALA A 106 26.15 22.56 -19.47
CA ALA A 106 26.75 23.62 -18.66
C ALA A 106 28.02 24.19 -19.30
N THR A 107 28.90 23.34 -19.82
CA THR A 107 30.16 23.72 -20.49
C THR A 107 29.89 24.56 -21.74
N ARG A 108 28.85 24.22 -22.52
CA ARG A 108 28.44 25.04 -23.68
C ARG A 108 28.06 26.46 -23.25
N ARG A 109 27.27 26.61 -22.18
CA ARG A 109 26.88 27.94 -21.65
C ARG A 109 28.08 28.77 -21.20
N LEU A 110 29.06 28.15 -20.55
CA LEU A 110 30.29 28.81 -20.10
C LEU A 110 31.16 29.25 -21.28
N ARG A 111 31.30 28.42 -22.32
CA ARG A 111 32.03 28.78 -23.55
C ARG A 111 31.41 29.99 -24.24
N ASP A 112 30.08 30.03 -24.36
CA ASP A 112 29.36 31.16 -24.96
C ASP A 112 29.59 32.46 -24.15
N PHE A 113 29.53 32.38 -22.82
CA PHE A 113 29.80 33.51 -21.93
C PHE A 113 31.27 33.98 -22.02
N LYS A 114 32.23 33.06 -21.99
CA LYS A 114 33.67 33.35 -22.12
C LYS A 114 34.00 34.04 -23.44
N ALA A 115 33.39 33.62 -24.54
CA ALA A 115 33.53 34.25 -25.85
C ALA A 115 33.04 35.71 -25.84
N LYS A 116 31.89 35.98 -25.21
CA LYS A 116 31.33 37.33 -25.07
C LYS A 116 32.20 38.25 -24.22
N MET A 117 32.69 37.78 -23.06
CA MET A 117 33.53 38.61 -22.17
C MET A 117 34.90 38.93 -22.79
N LYS A 118 35.48 37.99 -23.55
CA LYS A 118 36.69 38.26 -24.35
C LYS A 118 36.45 39.32 -25.44
N GLY A 119 35.25 39.33 -26.05
CA GLY A 119 34.83 40.38 -26.98
C GLY A 119 34.75 41.76 -26.33
N LYS A 120 34.21 41.86 -25.11
CA LYS A 120 34.15 43.13 -24.35
C LYS A 120 35.53 43.66 -23.95
N LYS A 121 36.47 42.77 -23.59
CA LYS A 121 37.85 43.15 -23.21
C LYS A 121 38.62 43.84 -24.35
N ALA A 122 38.28 43.53 -25.61
CA ALA A 122 38.89 44.15 -26.78
C ALA A 122 38.42 45.61 -27.02
N GLY A 123 37.42 46.10 -26.28
CA GLY A 123 36.83 47.44 -26.42
C GLY A 123 37.55 48.60 -25.72
N GLY A 124 38.64 48.34 -24.97
CA GLY A 124 39.61 49.38 -24.58
C GLY A 124 39.38 50.18 -23.29
N ASP A 125 38.41 49.83 -22.44
CA ASP A 125 38.15 50.54 -21.16
C ASP A 125 38.88 49.85 -19.97
N GLU A 126 39.75 50.60 -19.28
CA GLU A 126 40.71 50.06 -18.31
C GLU A 126 40.05 49.64 -16.97
N ALA A 127 38.99 50.33 -16.55
CA ALA A 127 38.20 49.98 -15.38
C ALA A 127 37.33 48.72 -15.61
N ALA A 128 36.76 48.59 -16.81
CA ALA A 128 35.99 47.42 -17.22
C ALA A 128 36.87 46.17 -17.41
N SER A 129 38.14 46.34 -17.78
CA SER A 129 39.11 45.25 -17.94
C SER A 129 39.31 44.43 -16.64
N LYS A 130 39.34 45.11 -15.49
CA LYS A 130 39.56 44.46 -14.18
C LYS A 130 38.35 43.63 -13.74
N GLU A 131 37.13 44.11 -13.97
CA GLU A 131 35.89 43.36 -13.73
C GLU A 131 35.76 42.16 -14.67
N VAL A 132 36.14 42.33 -15.93
CA VAL A 132 36.17 41.24 -16.93
C VAL A 132 37.17 40.15 -16.54
N ASP A 133 38.32 40.51 -15.97
CA ASP A 133 39.31 39.54 -15.49
C ASP A 133 38.85 38.77 -14.25
N VAL A 134 38.14 39.43 -13.33
CA VAL A 134 37.49 38.75 -12.20
C VAL A 134 36.38 37.81 -12.67
N ALA A 135 35.60 38.19 -13.69
CA ALA A 135 34.58 37.32 -14.26
C ALA A 135 35.19 36.12 -15.01
N LEU A 136 36.27 36.33 -15.78
CA LEU A 136 36.98 35.27 -16.49
C LEU A 136 37.67 34.27 -15.54
N SER A 137 38.18 34.74 -14.39
CA SER A 137 38.77 33.86 -13.38
C SER A 137 37.69 32.98 -12.70
N ARG A 138 36.52 33.55 -12.37
CA ARG A 138 35.36 32.77 -11.89
C ARG A 138 34.92 31.72 -12.91
N VAL A 139 34.86 32.07 -14.19
CA VAL A 139 34.53 31.13 -15.29
C VAL A 139 35.54 29.99 -15.37
N SER A 140 36.84 30.27 -15.24
CA SER A 140 37.86 29.20 -15.23
C SER A 140 37.74 28.25 -14.03
N GLY A 141 37.34 28.75 -12.85
CA GLY A 141 37.07 27.92 -11.68
C GLY A 141 35.88 26.98 -11.91
N VAL A 142 34.78 27.49 -12.49
CA VAL A 142 33.60 26.68 -12.81
C VAL A 142 33.88 25.65 -13.92
N ASP A 143 34.64 26.02 -14.95
CA ASP A 143 35.06 25.12 -16.03
C ASP A 143 35.97 23.99 -15.50
N GLY A 144 36.86 24.30 -14.56
CA GLY A 144 37.66 23.33 -13.82
C GLY A 144 36.81 22.33 -13.03
N LEU A 145 35.80 22.80 -12.30
CA LEU A 145 34.86 21.96 -11.55
C LEU A 145 34.02 21.03 -12.47
N LEU A 146 33.52 21.55 -13.59
CA LEU A 146 32.79 20.75 -14.59
C LEU A 146 33.69 19.72 -15.27
N THR A 147 34.96 20.05 -15.49
CA THR A 147 35.95 19.11 -16.03
C THR A 147 36.27 18.01 -15.02
N MET A 148 36.47 18.37 -13.75
CA MET A 148 36.62 17.42 -12.66
C MET A 148 35.40 16.50 -12.56
N ALA A 149 34.17 17.04 -12.63
CA ALA A 149 32.94 16.26 -12.62
C ALA A 149 32.87 15.20 -13.74
N LYS A 150 33.39 15.50 -14.93
CA LYS A 150 33.52 14.52 -16.03
C LYS A 150 34.49 13.41 -15.68
N PHE A 151 35.69 13.76 -15.21
CA PHE A 151 36.70 12.77 -14.83
C PHE A 151 36.22 11.89 -13.68
N THR A 152 35.58 12.46 -12.66
CA THR A 152 35.03 11.71 -11.54
C THR A 152 33.80 10.90 -11.93
N ALA A 153 33.03 11.28 -12.96
CA ALA A 153 31.97 10.44 -13.51
C ALA A 153 32.50 9.19 -14.21
N VAL A 154 33.62 9.30 -14.95
CA VAL A 154 34.32 8.14 -15.52
C VAL A 154 34.91 7.28 -14.40
N GLY A 155 35.55 7.91 -13.41
CA GLY A 155 36.06 7.24 -12.22
C GLY A 155 34.97 6.45 -11.48
N PHE A 156 33.80 7.06 -11.28
CA PHE A 156 32.62 6.39 -10.71
C PHE A 156 32.26 5.11 -11.46
N LEU A 157 32.15 5.16 -12.80
CA LEU A 157 31.84 3.96 -13.60
C LEU A 157 32.92 2.88 -13.48
N ILE A 158 34.20 3.27 -13.49
CA ILE A 158 35.32 2.33 -13.32
C ILE A 158 35.22 1.66 -11.95
N PHE A 159 35.00 2.42 -10.88
CA PHE A 159 34.89 1.86 -9.53
C PHE A 159 33.65 0.99 -9.35
N VAL A 160 32.52 1.29 -9.99
CA VAL A 160 31.36 0.39 -10.06
C VAL A 160 31.77 -0.94 -10.69
N ILE A 161 32.37 -0.91 -11.89
CA ILE A 161 32.76 -2.13 -12.61
C ILE A 161 33.76 -2.96 -11.79
N LEU A 162 34.78 -2.32 -11.20
CA LEU A 162 35.77 -3.01 -10.38
C LEU A 162 35.15 -3.59 -9.10
N GLN A 163 34.26 -2.85 -8.45
CA GLN A 163 33.53 -3.29 -7.26
C GLN A 163 32.70 -4.54 -7.58
N ASP A 164 31.95 -4.50 -8.68
CA ASP A 164 31.04 -5.58 -9.07
C ASP A 164 31.79 -6.83 -9.54
N LEU A 165 32.92 -6.66 -10.23
CA LEU A 165 33.81 -7.78 -10.56
C LEU A 165 34.44 -8.41 -9.30
N ALA A 166 34.88 -7.58 -8.34
CA ALA A 166 35.39 -8.07 -7.06
C ALA A 166 34.29 -8.78 -6.26
N PHE A 167 33.05 -8.28 -6.30
CA PHE A 167 31.89 -8.88 -5.65
C PHE A 167 31.54 -10.23 -6.27
N LEU A 168 31.43 -10.30 -7.60
CA LEU A 168 31.19 -11.55 -8.32
C LEU A 168 32.29 -12.58 -8.03
N ALA A 169 33.56 -12.16 -8.07
CA ALA A 169 34.69 -13.02 -7.74
C ALA A 169 34.65 -13.47 -6.27
N SER A 170 34.21 -12.61 -5.33
CA SER A 170 34.06 -12.97 -3.92
C SER A 170 32.95 -14.01 -3.70
N GLY A 171 31.83 -13.92 -4.44
CA GLY A 171 30.75 -14.89 -4.38
C GLY A 171 31.16 -16.29 -4.86
N ILE A 172 32.06 -16.36 -5.84
CA ILE A 172 32.56 -17.62 -6.44
C ILE A 172 33.74 -18.21 -5.65
N THR A 173 34.68 -17.38 -5.20
CA THR A 173 35.95 -17.85 -4.62
C THR A 173 35.98 -17.83 -3.09
N GLN A 174 35.03 -17.12 -2.45
CA GLN A 174 34.92 -16.93 -0.99
C GLN A 174 36.19 -16.35 -0.34
N GLN A 175 37.04 -15.67 -1.10
CA GLN A 175 38.26 -15.08 -0.57
C GLN A 175 37.94 -13.76 0.15
N GLY A 176 38.11 -13.73 1.47
CA GLY A 176 37.72 -12.54 2.26
C GLY A 176 38.46 -11.25 1.90
N TRP A 177 39.65 -11.29 1.28
CA TRP A 177 40.32 -10.05 0.85
C TRP A 177 39.58 -9.36 -0.30
N LEU A 178 38.87 -10.12 -1.14
CA LEU A 178 37.99 -9.59 -2.18
C LEU A 178 36.79 -8.86 -1.55
N ILE A 179 36.24 -9.36 -0.45
CA ILE A 179 35.15 -8.71 0.31
C ILE A 179 35.63 -7.39 0.94
N TRP A 180 36.86 -7.35 1.43
CA TRP A 180 37.43 -6.08 1.89
C TRP A 180 37.62 -5.11 0.72
N LEU A 181 38.11 -5.60 -0.43
CA LEU A 181 38.29 -4.82 -1.63
C LEU A 181 36.96 -4.26 -2.15
N THR A 182 35.85 -4.99 -2.12
CA THR A 182 34.53 -4.48 -2.52
C THR A 182 34.10 -3.31 -1.65
N GLY A 183 34.33 -3.37 -0.33
CA GLY A 183 34.08 -2.26 0.60
C GLY A 183 34.91 -1.00 0.28
N VAL A 184 36.21 -1.17 -0.02
CA VAL A 184 37.10 -0.06 -0.40
C VAL A 184 36.65 0.57 -1.73
N LEU A 185 36.38 -0.25 -2.73
CA LEU A 185 35.92 0.21 -4.04
C LEU A 185 34.56 0.91 -3.94
N SER A 186 33.68 0.47 -3.05
CA SER A 186 32.41 1.13 -2.75
C SER A 186 32.59 2.51 -2.12
N LEU A 187 33.50 2.65 -1.16
CA LEU A 187 33.83 3.95 -0.59
C LEU A 187 34.35 4.92 -1.67
N LEU A 188 35.26 4.46 -2.53
CA LEU A 188 35.78 5.25 -3.64
C LEU A 188 34.70 5.61 -4.66
N LYS A 189 33.79 4.67 -4.97
CA LYS A 189 32.59 4.90 -5.80
C LYS A 189 31.76 6.05 -5.24
N TRP A 190 31.43 6.02 -3.95
CA TRP A 190 30.61 7.06 -3.31
C TRP A 190 31.32 8.42 -3.26
N LEU A 191 32.63 8.46 -3.03
CA LEU A 191 33.42 9.69 -3.09
C LEU A 191 33.41 10.29 -4.51
N MET A 192 33.56 9.46 -5.54
CA MET A 192 33.49 9.91 -6.93
C MET A 192 32.10 10.43 -7.28
N LEU A 193 31.03 9.71 -6.89
CA LEU A 193 29.66 10.15 -7.10
C LEU A 193 29.37 11.48 -6.37
N GLY A 194 29.81 11.61 -5.12
CA GLY A 194 29.69 12.86 -4.36
C GLY A 194 30.39 14.02 -5.06
N SER A 195 31.60 13.80 -5.58
CA SER A 195 32.33 14.80 -6.38
C SER A 195 31.59 15.16 -7.67
N VAL A 196 30.97 14.20 -8.37
CA VAL A 196 30.13 14.47 -9.55
C VAL A 196 28.94 15.36 -9.16
N VAL A 197 28.23 15.04 -8.09
CA VAL A 197 27.05 15.80 -7.64
C VAL A 197 27.44 17.23 -7.25
N ILE A 198 28.53 17.40 -6.50
CA ILE A 198 29.04 18.73 -6.11
C ILE A 198 29.47 19.52 -7.36
N GLY A 199 30.28 18.91 -8.23
CA GLY A 199 30.79 19.56 -9.44
C GLY A 199 29.68 19.96 -10.41
N LEU A 200 28.68 19.10 -10.63
CA LEU A 200 27.51 19.43 -11.44
C LEU A 200 26.61 20.45 -10.76
N GLY A 201 26.38 20.35 -9.46
CA GLY A 201 25.52 21.26 -8.70
C GLY A 201 26.08 22.69 -8.70
N VAL A 202 27.33 22.85 -8.25
CA VAL A 202 28.03 24.14 -8.27
C VAL A 202 28.18 24.65 -9.71
N GLY A 203 28.50 23.77 -10.65
CA GLY A 203 28.64 24.12 -12.06
C GLY A 203 27.33 24.57 -12.74
N LEU A 204 26.20 23.97 -12.37
CA LEU A 204 24.87 24.37 -12.86
C LEU A 204 24.43 25.71 -12.25
N ILE A 205 24.66 25.93 -10.96
CA ILE A 205 24.33 27.19 -10.28
C ILE A 205 25.21 28.31 -10.82
N GLY A 206 26.53 28.11 -10.86
CA GLY A 206 27.49 29.10 -11.37
C GLY A 206 27.26 29.44 -12.84
N SER A 207 27.00 28.44 -13.70
CA SER A 207 26.66 28.70 -15.11
C SER A 207 25.29 29.36 -15.30
N ARG A 208 24.41 29.35 -14.29
CA ARG A 208 23.10 30.00 -14.30
C ARG A 208 23.18 31.45 -13.83
N GLU A 209 23.90 31.74 -12.75
CA GLU A 209 24.09 33.10 -12.21
C GLU A 209 24.89 33.98 -13.17
N MET A 210 25.96 33.47 -13.79
CA MET A 210 26.75 34.23 -14.78
C MET A 210 25.93 34.64 -16.02
N LEU A 211 24.84 33.94 -16.29
CA LEU A 211 23.91 34.27 -17.37
C LEU A 211 22.89 35.34 -16.94
N HIS A 212 22.74 35.62 -15.65
CA HIS A 212 21.83 36.64 -15.13
C HIS A 212 22.44 38.04 -15.20
N ASP A 213 23.77 38.15 -14.97
CA ASP A 213 24.54 39.41 -14.97
C ASP A 213 24.84 39.98 -16.37
N THR A 214 24.49 39.28 -17.44
CA THR A 214 24.81 39.69 -18.83
C THR A 214 23.59 39.93 -19.73
N VAL A 215 22.36 39.91 -19.19
CA VAL A 215 21.15 40.02 -20.01
C VAL A 215 20.68 41.47 -20.11
N GLU A 216 21.29 42.18 -21.04
CA GLU A 216 20.63 43.27 -21.77
C GLU A 216 20.28 42.86 -23.22
N GLU A 217 20.29 41.56 -23.53
CA GLU A 217 19.80 41.03 -24.82
C GLU A 217 18.84 39.85 -24.62
N LEU A 218 17.56 40.20 -24.73
CA LEU A 218 16.32 39.41 -24.61
C LEU A 218 16.22 38.11 -25.44
N GLN A 219 17.23 37.69 -26.20
CA GLN A 219 17.10 36.58 -27.16
C GLN A 219 17.39 35.18 -26.59
N THR A 220 18.32 35.03 -25.63
CA THR A 220 18.59 33.72 -25.01
C THR A 220 17.68 33.41 -23.82
N ALA A 221 17.14 34.44 -23.15
CA ALA A 221 16.04 34.31 -22.19
C ALA A 221 14.78 33.71 -22.83
N ARG A 222 14.54 34.00 -24.13
CA ARG A 222 13.44 33.42 -24.94
C ARG A 222 13.51 31.89 -24.98
N LYS A 223 14.67 31.28 -25.22
CA LYS A 223 14.80 29.81 -25.41
C LYS A 223 14.64 29.00 -24.12
N LYS A 224 15.06 29.53 -22.96
CA LYS A 224 14.88 28.88 -21.63
C LYS A 224 13.48 29.13 -21.03
N ARG A 225 12.89 30.31 -21.26
CA ARG A 225 11.49 30.60 -20.89
C ARG A 225 10.52 29.66 -21.63
N ASN A 226 10.88 29.19 -22.83
CA ASN A 226 10.08 28.24 -23.61
C ASN A 226 10.02 26.83 -22.99
N THR A 227 11.13 26.26 -22.49
CA THR A 227 11.10 24.88 -21.92
C THR A 227 10.22 24.79 -20.67
N TRP A 228 10.30 25.79 -19.79
CA TRP A 228 9.48 25.82 -18.58
C TRP A 228 8.00 26.04 -18.87
N ALA A 229 7.69 26.73 -19.98
CA ALA A 229 6.33 26.85 -20.46
C ALA A 229 5.73 25.50 -20.90
N TYR A 230 6.51 24.61 -21.54
CA TYR A 230 6.05 23.26 -21.86
C TYR A 230 5.82 22.40 -20.61
N VAL A 231 6.71 22.48 -19.62
CA VAL A 231 6.51 21.76 -18.35
C VAL A 231 5.25 22.24 -17.64
N LEU A 232 5.03 23.56 -17.61
CA LEU A 232 3.85 24.13 -16.99
C LEU A 232 2.56 23.81 -17.77
N ALA A 233 2.62 23.75 -19.11
CA ALA A 233 1.52 23.30 -19.95
C ALA A 233 1.17 21.82 -19.73
N LEU A 234 2.19 20.96 -19.53
CA LEU A 234 2.05 19.51 -19.36
C LEU A 234 1.97 19.06 -17.89
N ARG A 235 1.80 19.98 -16.95
CA ARG A 235 1.86 19.71 -15.50
C ARG A 235 0.92 18.60 -15.03
N ILE A 236 -0.26 18.47 -15.63
CA ILE A 236 -1.23 17.41 -15.31
C ILE A 236 -0.71 16.05 -15.76
N GLN A 237 -0.25 15.97 -17.00
CA GLN A 237 0.28 14.73 -17.57
C GLN A 237 1.56 14.31 -16.84
N ILE A 238 2.42 15.26 -16.47
CA ILE A 238 3.61 15.02 -15.64
C ILE A 238 3.20 14.53 -14.26
N GLY A 239 2.18 15.13 -13.63
CA GLY A 239 1.64 14.70 -12.34
C GLY A 239 1.10 13.27 -12.37
N ILE A 240 0.34 12.92 -13.42
CA ILE A 240 -0.17 11.55 -13.65
C ILE A 240 1.00 10.58 -13.85
N GLY A 241 1.99 10.95 -14.68
CA GLY A 241 3.18 10.14 -14.88
C GLY A 241 3.98 9.91 -13.60
N ALA A 242 4.15 10.96 -12.78
CA ALA A 242 4.80 10.87 -11.48
C ALA A 242 4.02 9.96 -10.52
N LEU A 243 2.70 10.07 -10.47
CA LEU A 243 1.84 9.21 -9.66
C LEU A 243 2.03 7.72 -10.02
N LEU A 244 2.03 7.40 -11.31
CA LEU A 244 2.22 6.02 -11.78
C LEU A 244 3.63 5.49 -11.47
N LEU A 245 4.66 6.32 -11.61
CA LEU A 245 6.04 5.97 -11.23
C LEU A 245 6.18 5.76 -9.72
N VAL A 246 5.45 6.51 -8.90
CA VAL A 246 5.42 6.28 -7.45
C VAL A 246 4.80 4.92 -7.17
N PHE A 247 3.62 4.61 -7.72
CA PHE A 247 2.96 3.32 -7.47
C PHE A 247 3.79 2.11 -7.89
N GLY A 248 4.42 2.14 -9.07
CA GLY A 248 5.28 1.03 -9.49
C GLY A 248 6.60 0.94 -8.71
N GLY A 249 6.98 2.00 -7.99
CA GLY A 249 8.24 2.11 -7.26
C GLY A 249 8.10 1.80 -5.76
N LEU A 250 6.88 1.50 -5.31
CA LEU A 250 6.62 1.11 -3.92
C LEU A 250 7.32 -0.21 -3.57
N ARG A 251 7.69 -0.30 -2.29
CA ARG A 251 8.47 -1.41 -1.70
C ARG A 251 7.76 -2.01 -0.49
N GLY A 252 8.38 -3.05 0.08
CA GLY A 252 7.80 -3.80 1.20
C GLY A 252 6.48 -4.46 0.81
N ASP A 253 5.58 -4.65 1.78
CA ASP A 253 4.31 -5.34 1.54
C ASP A 253 3.38 -4.60 0.57
N LEU A 254 3.44 -3.26 0.56
CA LEU A 254 2.67 -2.46 -0.39
C LEU A 254 3.20 -2.66 -1.82
N GLY A 255 4.53 -2.70 -1.99
CA GLY A 255 5.16 -3.04 -3.27
C GLY A 255 4.79 -4.45 -3.75
N ARG A 256 4.82 -5.44 -2.84
CA ARG A 256 4.38 -6.81 -3.12
C ARG A 256 2.91 -6.84 -3.58
N GLN A 257 2.03 -6.02 -3.00
CA GLN A 257 0.63 -5.96 -3.43
C GLN A 257 0.46 -5.45 -4.87
N PHE A 258 1.25 -4.47 -5.29
CA PHE A 258 1.22 -3.97 -6.67
C PHE A 258 1.80 -4.97 -7.67
N ASP A 259 2.81 -5.73 -7.26
CA ASP A 259 3.38 -6.83 -8.01
C ASP A 259 2.38 -7.98 -8.19
N ASP A 260 1.71 -8.40 -7.11
CA ASP A 260 0.65 -9.41 -7.16
C ASP A 260 -0.55 -8.95 -7.99
N ALA A 261 -0.98 -7.69 -7.83
CA ALA A 261 -2.03 -7.11 -8.65
C ALA A 261 -1.65 -7.06 -10.14
N PHE A 262 -0.36 -6.93 -10.46
CA PHE A 262 0.15 -7.02 -11.83
C PHE A 262 0.16 -8.47 -12.32
N LEU A 263 0.54 -9.44 -11.49
CA LEU A 263 0.61 -10.86 -11.86
C LEU A 263 -0.75 -11.56 -11.91
N PHE A 264 -1.72 -11.10 -11.13
CA PHE A 264 -3.06 -11.69 -11.02
C PHE A 264 -3.74 -11.98 -12.38
N PRO A 265 -3.78 -11.02 -13.34
CA PRO A 265 -4.42 -11.23 -14.64
C PRO A 265 -3.76 -12.30 -15.51
N PHE A 266 -2.51 -12.69 -15.24
CA PHE A 266 -1.76 -13.67 -16.01
C PHE A 266 -2.01 -15.13 -15.54
N GLY A 267 -2.53 -15.33 -14.33
CA GLY A 267 -2.81 -16.66 -13.76
C GLY A 267 -4.14 -17.28 -14.21
N ASP A 268 -5.22 -16.47 -14.27
CA ASP A 268 -6.59 -16.98 -14.42
C ASP A 268 -7.23 -16.64 -15.79
N GLY A 269 -6.57 -17.03 -16.89
CA GLY A 269 -7.16 -16.99 -18.24
C GLY A 269 -6.91 -15.71 -19.08
N GLY A 270 -6.04 -14.81 -18.64
CA GLY A 270 -5.45 -13.72 -19.45
C GLY A 270 -6.40 -12.58 -19.88
N GLY A 271 -7.71 -12.74 -19.73
CA GLY A 271 -8.71 -11.78 -20.22
C GLY A 271 -8.66 -10.42 -19.52
N ILE A 272 -8.31 -10.36 -18.24
CA ILE A 272 -8.11 -9.11 -17.49
C ILE A 272 -6.82 -8.40 -17.96
N GLY A 273 -5.78 -9.17 -18.32
CA GLY A 273 -4.50 -8.65 -18.77
C GLY A 273 -4.62 -7.89 -20.10
N TRP A 274 -5.33 -8.47 -21.07
CA TRP A 274 -5.62 -7.80 -22.35
C TRP A 274 -6.44 -6.52 -22.18
N ARG A 275 -7.42 -6.51 -21.27
CA ARG A 275 -8.23 -5.31 -20.96
C ARG A 275 -7.39 -4.22 -20.29
N THR A 276 -6.53 -4.59 -19.34
CA THR A 276 -5.59 -3.67 -18.68
C THR A 276 -4.63 -3.04 -19.69
N ALA A 277 -4.05 -3.86 -20.59
CA ALA A 277 -3.20 -3.38 -21.68
C ALA A 277 -3.96 -2.44 -22.64
N GLY A 278 -5.21 -2.78 -22.96
CA GLY A 278 -6.10 -1.93 -23.75
C GLY A 278 -6.34 -0.56 -23.11
N ILE A 279 -6.63 -0.52 -21.80
CA ILE A 279 -6.79 0.75 -21.07
C ILE A 279 -5.48 1.53 -21.01
N ALA A 280 -4.33 0.89 -20.83
CA ALA A 280 -3.04 1.56 -20.87
C ALA A 280 -2.80 2.23 -22.23
N ALA A 281 -3.13 1.56 -23.33
CA ALA A 281 -3.07 2.12 -24.68
C ALA A 281 -4.03 3.32 -24.86
N VAL A 282 -5.25 3.23 -24.35
CA VAL A 282 -6.20 4.36 -24.34
C VAL A 282 -5.64 5.54 -23.54
N LEU A 283 -5.05 5.29 -22.37
CA LEU A 283 -4.44 6.35 -21.55
C LEU A 283 -3.29 7.06 -22.30
N VAL A 284 -2.44 6.33 -23.02
CA VAL A 284 -1.38 6.94 -23.86
C VAL A 284 -1.99 7.89 -24.90
N ALA A 285 -3.04 7.45 -25.61
CA ALA A 285 -3.73 8.29 -26.59
C ALA A 285 -4.38 9.53 -25.94
N VAL A 286 -5.05 9.36 -24.80
CA VAL A 286 -5.66 10.46 -24.04
C VAL A 286 -4.61 11.46 -23.55
N MET A 287 -3.47 10.99 -23.04
CA MET A 287 -2.37 11.86 -22.61
C MET A 287 -1.80 12.67 -23.78
N LEU A 288 -1.65 12.08 -24.98
CA LEU A 288 -1.21 12.80 -26.18
C LEU A 288 -2.22 13.86 -26.63
N VAL A 289 -3.50 13.49 -26.71
CA VAL A 289 -4.57 14.41 -27.15
C VAL A 289 -4.71 15.57 -26.17
N THR A 290 -4.78 15.29 -24.87
CA THR A 290 -4.89 16.31 -23.83
C THR A 290 -3.65 17.18 -23.73
N ALA A 291 -2.45 16.62 -23.90
CA ALA A 291 -1.19 17.38 -23.97
C ALA A 291 -1.20 18.38 -25.13
N ASN A 292 -1.62 17.94 -26.32
CA ASN A 292 -1.74 18.81 -27.50
C ASN A 292 -2.78 19.93 -27.28
N LEU A 293 -3.91 19.64 -26.63
CA LEU A 293 -4.91 20.66 -26.29
C LEU A 293 -4.38 21.67 -25.27
N CYS A 294 -3.73 21.20 -24.20
CA CYS A 294 -3.11 22.05 -23.18
C CYS A 294 -2.03 22.94 -23.79
N MET A 295 -1.16 22.40 -24.64
CA MET A 295 -0.12 23.20 -25.32
C MET A 295 -0.72 24.29 -26.20
N ARG A 296 -1.80 24.03 -26.95
CA ARG A 296 -2.48 25.06 -27.77
C ARG A 296 -3.18 26.13 -26.95
N ALA A 297 -3.72 25.75 -25.80
CA ALA A 297 -4.34 26.70 -24.87
C ALA A 297 -3.26 27.58 -24.21
N TYR A 298 -2.18 26.93 -23.77
CA TYR A 298 -1.15 27.51 -22.91
C TYR A 298 -0.10 28.32 -23.68
N LEU A 299 0.20 27.95 -24.93
CA LEU A 299 1.25 28.55 -25.77
C LEU A 299 0.64 29.23 -27.01
N PRO A 300 0.73 30.57 -27.14
CA PRO A 300 0.27 31.28 -28.34
C PRO A 300 1.09 30.95 -29.60
N ARG A 301 0.42 30.97 -30.77
CA ARG A 301 1.06 30.97 -32.09
C ARG A 301 1.62 32.37 -32.36
N SER A 302 2.84 32.44 -32.89
CA SER A 302 3.49 33.71 -33.22
C SER A 302 2.68 34.51 -34.25
N ASP A 303 1.96 35.53 -33.79
CA ASP A 303 1.72 36.72 -34.60
C ASP A 303 2.89 37.68 -34.38
N VAL A 304 3.32 38.36 -35.44
CA VAL A 304 4.46 39.29 -35.42
C VAL A 304 4.18 40.39 -34.39
N LEU A 305 4.82 40.32 -33.21
CA LEU A 305 4.83 41.45 -32.28
C LEU A 305 5.68 42.57 -32.91
N PRO A 306 5.19 43.83 -32.91
CA PRO A 306 6.02 44.97 -33.29
C PRO A 306 7.23 45.07 -32.36
N SER A 307 8.38 45.40 -32.96
CA SER A 307 9.69 45.50 -32.32
C SER A 307 9.77 46.68 -31.34
N GLY A 308 9.15 46.55 -30.17
CA GLY A 308 9.24 47.50 -29.05
C GLY A 308 9.85 46.85 -27.78
N PRO A 309 10.43 47.64 -26.86
CA PRO A 309 11.02 47.14 -25.62
C PRO A 309 9.94 46.56 -24.69
N LEU A 310 10.03 45.26 -24.41
CA LEU A 310 9.03 44.46 -23.67
C LEU A 310 9.04 44.63 -22.14
N ASN A 311 9.62 45.72 -21.62
CA ASN A 311 9.54 46.08 -20.19
C ASN A 311 8.34 47.00 -19.89
N GLU A 312 7.33 47.07 -20.74
CA GLU A 312 6.06 47.72 -20.41
C GLU A 312 5.25 46.85 -19.42
N ASN A 313 5.45 47.16 -18.13
CA ASN A 313 4.57 46.91 -16.98
C ASN A 313 3.68 45.66 -17.07
N VAL A 314 4.10 44.62 -16.34
CA VAL A 314 3.39 43.34 -16.10
C VAL A 314 1.98 43.55 -15.49
N HIS A 315 1.73 44.75 -14.95
CA HIS A 315 0.45 45.20 -14.42
C HIS A 315 0.02 46.46 -15.18
N GLU A 316 -1.11 46.41 -15.87
CA GLU A 316 -1.80 47.62 -16.32
C GLU A 316 -2.80 48.03 -15.23
N PRO A 317 -2.85 49.31 -14.82
CA PRO A 317 -3.96 49.78 -14.01
C PRO A 317 -5.26 49.52 -14.78
N VAL A 318 -6.28 48.96 -14.10
CA VAL A 318 -7.58 48.69 -14.72
C VAL A 318 -8.26 50.01 -15.04
N GLU A 319 -8.10 50.50 -16.27
CA GLU A 319 -8.98 51.52 -16.82
C GLU A 319 -10.06 50.86 -17.70
N PRO A 320 -11.35 51.04 -17.38
CA PRO A 320 -11.91 51.92 -16.35
C PRO A 320 -12.13 51.19 -15.00
N LYS A 321 -11.85 51.90 -13.88
CA LYS A 321 -12.09 51.52 -12.47
C LYS A 321 -13.48 50.94 -12.17
N GLY A 322 -14.47 51.16 -13.03
CA GLY A 322 -15.83 50.62 -12.91
C GLY A 322 -15.92 49.10 -13.04
N GLN A 323 -15.18 48.46 -13.96
CA GLN A 323 -15.30 47.01 -14.17
C GLN A 323 -14.72 46.18 -13.02
N ALA A 324 -13.62 46.61 -12.41
CA ALA A 324 -13.03 45.92 -11.25
C ALA A 324 -13.96 45.96 -10.04
N ARG A 325 -14.64 47.10 -9.81
CA ARG A 325 -15.64 47.25 -8.76
C ARG A 325 -16.86 46.35 -9.00
N THR A 326 -17.34 46.27 -10.24
CA THR A 326 -18.46 45.36 -10.60
C THR A 326 -18.08 43.89 -10.43
N LYS A 327 -16.86 43.48 -10.79
CA LYS A 327 -16.34 42.11 -10.57
C LYS A 327 -16.22 41.80 -9.06
N SER A 328 -15.70 42.72 -8.25
CA SER A 328 -15.63 42.59 -6.78
C SER A 328 -17.01 42.42 -6.16
N ILE A 329 -17.97 43.30 -6.50
CA ILE A 329 -19.35 43.21 -6.03
C ILE A 329 -19.97 41.89 -6.48
N GLY A 330 -19.75 41.47 -7.73
CA GLY A 330 -20.22 40.18 -8.24
C GLY A 330 -19.68 38.98 -7.46
N SER A 331 -18.40 38.97 -7.08
CA SER A 331 -17.83 37.90 -6.26
C SER A 331 -18.27 37.94 -4.81
N ILE A 332 -18.53 39.12 -4.25
CA ILE A 332 -19.16 39.26 -2.93
C ILE A 332 -20.57 38.68 -2.97
N ILE A 333 -21.39 39.06 -3.96
CA ILE A 333 -22.75 38.54 -4.13
C ILE A 333 -22.72 37.02 -4.32
N LEU A 334 -21.86 36.51 -5.20
CA LEU A 334 -21.71 35.07 -5.43
C LEU A 334 -21.27 34.36 -4.15
N GLY A 335 -20.30 34.90 -3.42
CA GLY A 335 -19.85 34.38 -2.14
C GLY A 335 -20.99 34.32 -1.10
N VAL A 336 -21.75 35.41 -0.94
CA VAL A 336 -22.92 35.46 -0.04
C VAL A 336 -24.00 34.46 -0.45
N VAL A 337 -24.28 34.32 -1.74
CA VAL A 337 -25.27 33.35 -2.26
C VAL A 337 -24.80 31.92 -1.97
N LEU A 338 -23.54 31.58 -2.25
CA LEU A 338 -23.00 30.24 -1.99
C LEU A 338 -22.97 29.91 -0.49
N VAL A 339 -22.57 30.86 0.35
CA VAL A 339 -22.64 30.71 1.81
C VAL A 339 -24.10 30.55 2.27
N GLY A 340 -25.03 31.34 1.74
CA GLY A 340 -26.45 31.24 2.05
C GLY A 340 -27.04 29.89 1.66
N ILE A 341 -26.72 29.38 0.48
CA ILE A 341 -27.09 28.02 0.02
C ILE A 341 -26.47 26.97 0.94
N GLY A 342 -25.18 27.11 1.28
CA GLY A 342 -24.47 26.18 2.15
C GLY A 342 -25.06 26.10 3.56
N VAL A 343 -25.33 27.25 4.18
CA VAL A 343 -25.99 27.35 5.50
C VAL A 343 -27.42 26.82 5.46
N ALA A 344 -28.19 27.14 4.42
CA ALA A 344 -29.54 26.62 4.26
C ALA A 344 -29.53 25.08 4.11
N ALA A 345 -28.65 24.54 3.26
CA ALA A 345 -28.47 23.11 3.09
C ALA A 345 -28.09 22.42 4.41
N LEU A 346 -27.14 22.97 5.17
CA LEU A 346 -26.78 22.43 6.48
C LEU A 346 -27.94 22.48 7.49
N LYS A 347 -28.76 23.55 7.47
CA LYS A 347 -29.96 23.65 8.31
C LYS A 347 -30.97 22.54 8.03
N PHE A 348 -31.04 22.06 6.78
CA PHE A 348 -31.86 20.93 6.37
C PHE A 348 -31.11 19.58 6.42
N SER A 349 -29.95 19.53 7.09
CA SER A 349 -29.09 18.34 7.20
C SER A 349 -28.62 17.78 5.84
N TRP A 350 -28.55 18.61 4.81
CA TRP A 350 -28.05 18.21 3.49
C TRP A 350 -26.51 18.30 3.47
N PRO A 351 -25.81 17.16 3.27
CA PRO A 351 -24.35 17.10 3.37
C PRO A 351 -23.62 17.94 2.30
N ILE A 352 -24.29 18.23 1.18
CA ILE A 352 -23.77 19.12 0.13
C ILE A 352 -23.57 20.58 0.61
N GLY A 353 -24.15 20.98 1.75
CA GLY A 353 -24.02 22.34 2.28
C GLY A 353 -22.56 22.76 2.55
N VAL A 354 -21.72 21.82 3.01
CA VAL A 354 -20.28 22.05 3.23
C VAL A 354 -19.56 22.37 1.92
N VAL A 355 -19.97 21.74 0.80
CA VAL A 355 -19.39 21.92 -0.54
C VAL A 355 -19.52 23.36 -1.01
N PHE A 356 -20.56 24.09 -0.60
CA PHE A 356 -20.76 25.49 -0.98
C PHE A 356 -20.16 26.49 0.01
N LEU A 357 -20.04 26.11 1.29
CA LEU A 357 -19.51 26.97 2.34
C LEU A 357 -18.05 27.36 2.12
N GLY A 358 -17.16 26.37 1.91
CA GLY A 358 -15.73 26.62 1.70
C GLY A 358 -15.47 27.56 0.51
N PRO A 359 -15.92 27.21 -0.72
CA PRO A 359 -15.81 28.10 -1.87
C PRO A 359 -16.51 29.44 -1.65
N GLY A 360 -17.69 29.46 -1.03
CA GLY A 360 -18.45 30.69 -0.76
C GLY A 360 -17.69 31.67 0.11
N ILE A 361 -17.10 31.20 1.21
CA ILE A 361 -16.24 32.01 2.11
C ILE A 361 -15.00 32.48 1.35
N ILE A 362 -14.35 31.61 0.57
CA ILE A 362 -13.17 31.99 -0.22
C ILE A 362 -13.51 33.09 -1.23
N TYR A 363 -14.60 32.94 -2.00
CA TYR A 363 -15.03 33.96 -2.98
C TYR A 363 -15.44 35.27 -2.30
N LEU A 364 -16.09 35.19 -1.14
CA LEU A 364 -16.45 36.35 -0.32
C LEU A 364 -15.19 37.10 0.13
N LEU A 365 -14.21 36.40 0.72
CA LEU A 365 -12.95 36.99 1.17
C LEU A 365 -12.16 37.58 0.01
N ILE A 366 -12.01 36.83 -1.11
CA ILE A 366 -11.38 37.35 -2.32
C ILE A 366 -12.09 38.62 -2.78
N GLY A 367 -13.42 38.63 -2.83
CA GLY A 367 -14.21 39.78 -3.24
C GLY A 367 -14.00 41.02 -2.36
N VAL A 368 -14.04 40.84 -1.04
CA VAL A 368 -13.82 41.91 -0.03
C VAL A 368 -12.40 42.46 -0.11
N TYR A 369 -11.39 41.60 -0.03
CA TYR A 369 -10.00 42.05 -0.09
C TYR A 369 -9.63 42.67 -1.44
N SER A 370 -10.23 42.18 -2.54
CA SER A 370 -10.02 42.75 -3.87
C SER A 370 -10.54 44.18 -4.01
N GLN A 371 -11.39 44.67 -3.11
CA GLN A 371 -11.79 46.09 -3.08
C GLN A 371 -10.60 47.01 -2.75
N PHE A 372 -9.62 46.50 -2.02
CA PHE A 372 -8.41 47.24 -1.64
C PHE A 372 -7.29 47.11 -2.69
N THR A 373 -7.41 46.19 -3.65
CA THR A 373 -6.39 45.91 -4.66
C THR A 373 -7.00 45.89 -6.06
N LEU A 374 -7.03 47.04 -6.76
CA LEU A 374 -7.63 47.16 -8.10
C LEU A 374 -6.61 46.84 -9.22
N VAL A 375 -6.05 45.63 -9.20
CA VAL A 375 -5.06 45.16 -10.19
C VAL A 375 -5.62 44.02 -11.03
N GLU A 376 -5.38 44.03 -12.34
CA GLU A 376 -5.65 42.89 -13.25
C GLU A 376 -4.33 42.48 -13.91
N THR A 377 -4.12 41.18 -14.10
CA THR A 377 -2.89 40.66 -14.73
C THR A 377 -3.01 40.64 -16.25
N LYS A 378 -1.98 41.10 -16.97
CA LYS A 378 -1.88 40.91 -18.43
C LYS A 378 -1.77 39.41 -18.75
N PRO A 379 -2.35 38.93 -19.87
CA PRO A 379 -2.16 37.55 -20.31
C PRO A 379 -0.67 37.28 -20.58
N ASP A 380 -0.13 36.20 -20.01
CA ASP A 380 1.19 35.70 -20.36
C ASP A 380 1.17 35.22 -21.82
N ILE A 381 1.60 36.06 -22.75
CA ILE A 381 1.81 35.67 -24.15
C ILE A 381 3.20 35.04 -24.23
N ILE A 382 3.28 33.72 -24.01
CA ILE A 382 4.53 32.97 -24.23
C ILE A 382 4.64 32.64 -25.71
N ASN A 383 5.16 33.57 -26.51
CA ASN A 383 5.31 33.36 -27.95
C ASN A 383 6.23 32.17 -28.24
N THR A 384 5.64 31.10 -28.78
CA THR A 384 6.35 29.94 -29.33
C THR A 384 6.07 29.85 -30.83
N ASP A 385 7.11 29.66 -31.64
CA ASP A 385 6.96 29.39 -33.06
C ASP A 385 6.56 27.92 -33.31
N ALA A 386 5.95 27.66 -34.47
CA ALA A 386 5.52 26.32 -34.86
C ALA A 386 6.70 25.32 -34.88
N ASP A 387 7.89 25.80 -35.22
CA ASP A 387 9.11 25.01 -35.25
C ASP A 387 9.58 24.59 -33.85
N SER A 388 9.52 25.46 -32.83
CA SER A 388 9.79 25.09 -31.43
C SER A 388 8.78 24.07 -30.91
N ASN A 389 7.49 24.21 -31.26
CA ASN A 389 6.49 23.24 -30.82
C ASN A 389 6.75 21.83 -31.41
N ARG A 390 7.18 21.76 -32.68
CA ARG A 390 7.56 20.50 -33.34
C ARG A 390 8.87 19.92 -32.78
N LYS A 391 9.88 20.75 -32.54
CA LYS A 391 11.21 20.32 -32.08
C LYS A 391 11.31 20.04 -30.59
N ILE A 392 10.46 20.67 -29.77
CA ILE A 392 10.52 20.61 -28.31
C ILE A 392 9.21 20.04 -27.75
N GLY A 393 8.08 20.72 -27.95
CA GLY A 393 6.80 20.34 -27.32
C GLY A 393 6.35 18.90 -27.63
N LEU A 394 6.43 18.48 -28.89
CA LEU A 394 6.02 17.15 -29.33
C LEU A 394 6.85 16.03 -28.65
N PRO A 395 8.19 16.03 -28.66
CA PRO A 395 8.99 15.08 -27.89
C PRO A 395 8.63 14.98 -26.40
N TYR A 396 8.40 16.10 -25.72
CA TYR A 396 8.00 16.08 -24.30
C TYR A 396 6.63 15.44 -24.10
N SER A 397 5.66 15.74 -24.97
CA SER A 397 4.33 15.15 -24.88
C SER A 397 4.34 13.63 -25.08
N ILE A 398 5.16 13.13 -26.02
CA ILE A 398 5.34 11.70 -26.24
C ILE A 398 6.04 11.06 -25.04
N ALA A 399 7.11 11.67 -24.53
CA ALA A 399 7.87 11.15 -23.40
C ALA A 399 6.99 10.98 -22.15
N VAL A 400 6.08 11.93 -21.89
CA VAL A 400 5.16 11.86 -20.76
C VAL A 400 4.01 10.88 -21.02
N ALA A 401 3.46 10.84 -22.25
CA ALA A 401 2.33 9.98 -22.58
C ALA A 401 2.66 8.48 -22.56
N VAL A 402 3.92 8.08 -22.77
CA VAL A 402 4.35 6.67 -22.76
C VAL A 402 4.64 6.15 -21.34
N ILE A 403 4.64 7.00 -20.31
CA ILE A 403 4.90 6.62 -18.91
C ILE A 403 4.06 5.42 -18.43
N PRO A 404 2.75 5.31 -18.72
CA PRO A 404 1.95 4.15 -18.28
C PRO A 404 2.51 2.81 -18.78
N LEU A 405 2.91 2.75 -20.06
CA LEU A 405 3.51 1.54 -20.65
C LEU A 405 4.90 1.28 -20.04
N VAL A 406 5.66 2.33 -19.77
CA VAL A 406 6.95 2.26 -19.07
C VAL A 406 6.79 1.65 -17.68
N VAL A 407 5.82 2.08 -16.89
CA VAL A 407 5.56 1.55 -15.54
C VAL A 407 5.18 0.08 -15.60
N LEU A 408 4.24 -0.29 -16.49
CA LEU A 408 3.86 -1.69 -16.68
C LEU A 408 5.05 -2.54 -17.17
N THR A 409 5.91 -2.01 -18.03
CA THR A 409 7.12 -2.70 -18.49
C THR A 409 8.10 -2.92 -17.35
N ALA A 410 8.29 -1.92 -16.50
CA ALA A 410 9.18 -2.05 -15.35
C ALA A 410 8.65 -3.07 -14.33
N LEU A 411 7.34 -3.10 -14.08
CA LEU A 411 6.70 -4.12 -13.26
C LEU A 411 6.83 -5.50 -13.90
N ALA A 412 6.66 -5.62 -15.21
CA ALA A 412 6.86 -6.88 -15.93
C ALA A 412 8.30 -7.39 -15.78
N VAL A 413 9.31 -6.54 -15.98
CA VAL A 413 10.72 -6.92 -15.81
C VAL A 413 11.02 -7.29 -14.35
N ARG A 414 10.59 -6.47 -13.38
CA ARG A 414 10.75 -6.73 -11.93
C ARG A 414 10.17 -8.09 -11.55
N ASN A 415 8.92 -8.37 -11.93
CA ASN A 415 8.24 -9.64 -11.63
C ASN A 415 8.78 -10.81 -12.46
N GLY A 416 9.22 -10.56 -13.68
CA GLY A 416 9.88 -11.55 -14.52
C GLY A 416 11.20 -12.01 -13.91
N VAL A 417 12.02 -11.10 -13.36
CA VAL A 417 13.25 -11.46 -12.63
C VAL A 417 12.91 -12.27 -11.38
N ARG A 418 11.87 -11.90 -10.62
CA ARG A 418 11.40 -12.72 -9.48
C ARG A 418 11.02 -14.14 -9.91
N LEU A 419 10.24 -14.29 -10.97
CA LEU A 419 9.85 -15.62 -11.47
C LEU A 419 11.05 -16.42 -12.00
N LEU A 420 12.03 -15.76 -12.62
CA LEU A 420 13.28 -16.41 -12.99
C LEU A 420 14.01 -16.97 -11.76
N THR A 421 14.03 -16.24 -10.64
CA THR A 421 14.71 -16.71 -9.41
C THR A 421 14.14 -18.01 -8.83
N VAL A 422 12.91 -18.39 -9.21
CA VAL A 422 12.22 -19.63 -8.78
C VAL A 422 12.04 -20.63 -9.95
N HIS A 423 12.91 -20.59 -10.96
CA HIS A 423 12.95 -21.56 -12.08
C HIS A 423 11.64 -21.67 -12.93
N GLN A 424 10.73 -20.69 -12.91
CA GLN A 424 9.58 -20.62 -13.83
C GLN A 424 9.97 -19.90 -15.15
N TYR A 425 10.97 -20.46 -15.84
CA TYR A 425 11.68 -19.83 -16.97
C TYR A 425 10.79 -19.36 -18.12
N GLY A 426 9.76 -20.14 -18.45
CA GLY A 426 8.87 -19.83 -19.59
C GLY A 426 8.15 -18.50 -19.42
N TYR A 427 7.60 -18.26 -18.22
CA TYR A 427 6.86 -17.04 -17.92
C TYR A 427 7.78 -15.88 -17.55
N GLY A 428 8.85 -16.13 -16.79
CA GLY A 428 9.84 -15.11 -16.43
C GLY A 428 10.50 -14.48 -17.67
N GLY A 429 10.93 -15.29 -18.63
CA GLY A 429 11.53 -14.82 -19.89
C GLY A 429 10.53 -14.04 -20.76
N LEU A 430 9.27 -14.48 -20.82
CA LEU A 430 8.21 -13.76 -21.54
C LEU A 430 7.95 -12.37 -20.94
N LEU A 431 7.96 -12.24 -19.62
CA LEU A 431 7.79 -10.93 -18.96
C LEU A 431 9.02 -10.01 -19.13
N ILE A 432 10.24 -10.56 -19.17
CA ILE A 432 11.46 -9.76 -19.31
C ILE A 432 11.70 -9.29 -20.74
N LEU A 433 11.33 -10.08 -21.75
CA LEU A 433 11.60 -9.77 -23.16
C LEU A 433 10.32 -9.56 -23.97
N GLY A 434 9.36 -10.47 -23.88
CA GLY A 434 8.13 -10.42 -24.66
C GLY A 434 7.23 -9.23 -24.32
N PHE A 435 7.00 -8.98 -23.03
CA PHE A 435 6.14 -7.87 -22.58
C PHE A 435 6.69 -6.49 -22.97
N PRO A 436 7.98 -6.14 -22.72
CA PRO A 436 8.54 -4.87 -23.19
C PRO A 436 8.45 -4.68 -24.70
N ILE A 437 8.75 -5.73 -25.49
CA ILE A 437 8.66 -5.65 -26.96
C ILE A 437 7.22 -5.38 -27.38
N GLY A 438 6.25 -6.10 -26.81
CA GLY A 438 4.83 -5.87 -27.05
C GLY A 438 4.39 -4.46 -26.67
N ALA A 439 4.80 -3.97 -25.49
CA ALA A 439 4.50 -2.63 -25.01
C ALA A 439 5.09 -1.53 -25.92
N ILE A 440 6.30 -1.73 -26.44
CA ILE A 440 6.93 -0.83 -27.41
C ILE A 440 6.16 -0.81 -28.73
N VAL A 441 5.79 -1.98 -29.27
CA VAL A 441 5.06 -2.09 -30.53
C VAL A 441 3.68 -1.45 -30.40
N VAL A 442 2.93 -1.77 -29.34
CA VAL A 442 1.61 -1.18 -29.07
C VAL A 442 1.74 0.33 -28.84
N GLY A 443 2.69 0.76 -28.03
CA GLY A 443 2.94 2.18 -27.75
C GLY A 443 3.27 2.97 -29.02
N ALA A 444 4.17 2.46 -29.86
CA ALA A 444 4.51 3.06 -31.15
C ALA A 444 3.30 3.12 -32.09
N GLY A 445 2.51 2.03 -32.15
CA GLY A 445 1.27 1.98 -32.94
C GLY A 445 0.24 3.00 -32.49
N VAL A 446 0.00 3.13 -31.18
CA VAL A 446 -0.93 4.11 -30.60
C VAL A 446 -0.46 5.54 -30.84
N VAL A 447 0.83 5.83 -30.65
CA VAL A 447 1.41 7.15 -30.92
C VAL A 447 1.23 7.50 -32.40
N ALA A 448 1.55 6.58 -33.31
CA ALA A 448 1.41 6.78 -34.75
C ALA A 448 -0.05 6.97 -35.18
N ALA A 449 -0.96 6.15 -34.66
CA ALA A 449 -2.40 6.25 -34.94
C ALA A 449 -2.98 7.57 -34.41
N THR A 450 -2.64 7.96 -33.18
CA THR A 450 -3.08 9.23 -32.58
C THR A 450 -2.55 10.41 -33.40
N PHE A 451 -1.30 10.35 -33.85
CA PHE A 451 -0.72 11.38 -34.70
C PHE A 451 -1.41 11.46 -36.07
N ALA A 452 -1.72 10.31 -36.69
CA ALA A 452 -2.45 10.25 -37.95
C ALA A 452 -3.85 10.88 -37.82
N VAL A 453 -4.58 10.60 -36.72
CA VAL A 453 -5.89 11.21 -36.43
C VAL A 453 -5.78 12.72 -36.21
N LEU A 454 -4.80 13.17 -35.42
CA LEU A 454 -4.54 14.59 -35.20
C LEU A 454 -4.09 15.32 -36.48
N HIS A 455 -3.43 14.61 -37.40
CA HIS A 455 -3.03 15.14 -38.70
C HIS A 455 -4.22 15.23 -39.66
N ALA A 456 -5.00 14.15 -39.79
CA ALA A 456 -6.18 14.07 -40.65
C ALA A 456 -7.27 15.08 -40.24
N SER A 457 -7.40 15.38 -38.94
CA SER A 457 -8.32 16.42 -38.44
C SER A 457 -7.86 17.86 -38.73
N GLY A 458 -6.80 18.08 -39.53
CA GLY A 458 -6.25 19.39 -39.83
C GLY A 458 -5.64 20.10 -38.60
N ARG A 459 -5.51 19.38 -37.48
CA ARG A 459 -5.06 19.96 -36.22
C ARG A 459 -3.54 20.11 -36.18
N ILE A 460 -2.76 19.29 -36.91
CA ILE A 460 -1.29 19.37 -36.92
C ILE A 460 -0.74 20.22 -38.06
N ASN A 461 -1.27 20.06 -39.28
CA ASN A 461 -0.86 20.82 -40.45
C ASN A 461 -1.97 21.79 -40.83
N GLY A 462 -1.65 23.08 -40.88
CA GLY A 462 -2.55 24.23 -40.96
C GLY A 462 -3.40 24.38 -42.23
N ALA A 463 -3.93 23.31 -42.81
CA ALA A 463 -4.87 23.40 -43.95
C ALA A 463 -6.23 24.05 -43.56
N HIS A 464 -6.58 24.07 -42.27
CA HIS A 464 -7.68 24.89 -41.72
C HIS A 464 -7.21 26.16 -41.01
N ALA A 465 -5.92 26.52 -41.12
CA ALA A 465 -5.34 27.61 -40.34
C ALA A 465 -5.94 28.99 -40.64
N ASP A 466 -6.58 29.21 -41.79
CA ASP A 466 -7.19 30.50 -42.10
C ASP A 466 -8.60 30.68 -41.50
N ALA A 467 -9.31 29.59 -41.17
CA ALA A 467 -10.54 29.64 -40.39
C ALA A 467 -10.23 29.70 -38.87
N ASP A 468 -9.29 28.88 -38.41
CA ASP A 468 -8.78 28.85 -37.01
C ASP A 468 -7.97 30.12 -36.64
N ARG A 469 -7.52 30.91 -37.63
CA ARG A 469 -6.88 32.23 -37.43
C ARG A 469 -7.86 33.30 -36.97
N ARG A 470 -9.16 33.15 -37.26
CA ARG A 470 -10.21 34.07 -36.83
C ARG A 470 -10.88 33.62 -35.53
N ASP A 471 -11.05 32.31 -35.34
CA ASP A 471 -11.63 31.72 -34.12
C ASP A 471 -10.55 31.22 -33.16
N GLY A 472 -9.91 32.18 -32.49
CA GLY A 472 -8.75 31.98 -31.63
C GLY A 472 -9.01 31.19 -30.33
N ARG A 473 -8.02 30.37 -29.96
CA ARG A 473 -7.88 29.60 -28.72
C ARG A 473 -9.01 28.59 -28.46
N PRO A 474 -8.71 27.39 -27.92
CA PRO A 474 -9.76 26.51 -27.44
C PRO A 474 -10.65 27.26 -26.44
N GLY A 475 -11.90 27.53 -26.85
CA GLY A 475 -12.86 28.30 -26.08
C GLY A 475 -13.37 27.54 -24.86
N ARG A 476 -14.09 28.23 -23.96
CA ARG A 476 -14.68 27.64 -22.75
C ARG A 476 -15.51 26.38 -23.04
N TRP A 477 -16.21 26.35 -24.18
CA TRP A 477 -16.97 25.20 -24.64
C TRP A 477 -16.11 23.96 -24.94
N THR A 478 -14.91 24.15 -25.49
CA THR A 478 -13.98 23.04 -25.71
C THR A 478 -13.46 22.46 -24.40
N ALA A 479 -13.15 23.32 -23.42
CA ALA A 479 -12.74 22.86 -22.10
C ALA A 479 -13.87 22.11 -21.39
N ALA A 480 -15.11 22.60 -21.48
CA ALA A 480 -16.28 21.91 -20.95
C ALA A 480 -16.51 20.55 -21.62
N ALA A 481 -16.39 20.47 -22.95
CA ALA A 481 -16.53 19.23 -23.71
C ALA A 481 -15.43 18.21 -23.38
N VAL A 482 -14.18 18.66 -23.16
CA VAL A 482 -13.08 17.78 -22.74
C VAL A 482 -13.31 17.27 -21.32
N GLY A 483 -13.72 18.14 -20.40
CA GLY A 483 -14.03 17.76 -19.02
C GLY A 483 -15.22 16.80 -18.92
N SER A 484 -16.25 16.97 -19.76
CA SER A 484 -17.43 16.10 -19.76
C SER A 484 -17.15 14.67 -20.22
N LEU A 485 -16.05 14.41 -20.93
CA LEU A 485 -15.62 13.05 -21.30
C LEU A 485 -15.26 12.19 -20.07
N ALA A 486 -14.94 12.80 -18.93
CA ALA A 486 -14.71 12.05 -17.69
C ALA A 486 -16.03 11.59 -17.02
N ILE A 487 -17.16 12.26 -17.29
CA ILE A 487 -18.44 12.01 -16.60
C ILE A 487 -18.94 10.58 -16.83
N PRO A 488 -19.00 10.03 -18.07
CA PRO A 488 -19.45 8.65 -18.28
C PRO A 488 -18.59 7.63 -17.52
N LEU A 489 -17.28 7.88 -17.40
CA LEU A 489 -16.37 7.00 -16.68
C LEU A 489 -16.64 7.03 -15.18
N PHE A 490 -16.80 8.23 -14.59
CA PHE A 490 -17.19 8.39 -13.18
C PHE A 490 -18.59 7.81 -12.89
N LEU A 491 -19.56 7.96 -13.80
CA LEU A 491 -20.89 7.39 -13.63
C LEU A 491 -20.86 5.86 -13.72
N ALA A 492 -20.23 5.29 -14.76
CA ALA A 492 -20.18 3.86 -14.96
C ALA A 492 -19.44 3.14 -13.82
N MET A 493 -18.24 3.62 -13.47
CA MET A 493 -17.42 3.01 -12.42
C MET A 493 -17.86 3.41 -11.01
N GLY A 494 -18.50 4.57 -10.83
CA GLY A 494 -19.02 5.02 -9.53
C GLY A 494 -20.35 4.36 -9.16
N LEU A 495 -21.23 4.08 -10.12
CA LEU A 495 -22.50 3.38 -9.86
C LEU A 495 -22.33 1.86 -9.75
N TYR A 496 -21.39 1.28 -10.52
CA TYR A 496 -21.13 -0.16 -10.55
C TYR A 496 -19.64 -0.47 -10.33
N PRO A 497 -19.06 -0.09 -9.17
CA PRO A 497 -17.64 -0.30 -8.91
C PRO A 497 -17.25 -1.78 -8.84
N GLN A 498 -18.15 -2.67 -8.39
CA GLN A 498 -17.90 -4.11 -8.38
C GLN A 498 -17.64 -4.63 -9.80
N VAL A 499 -18.59 -4.39 -10.71
CA VAL A 499 -18.50 -4.84 -12.10
C VAL A 499 -17.30 -4.20 -12.80
N GLY A 500 -17.11 -2.88 -12.64
CA GLY A 500 -15.97 -2.17 -13.21
C GLY A 500 -14.63 -2.71 -12.71
N GLY A 501 -14.52 -2.98 -11.42
CA GLY A 501 -13.35 -3.54 -10.78
C GLY A 501 -13.03 -4.96 -11.25
N HIS A 502 -14.01 -5.87 -11.29
CA HIS A 502 -13.81 -7.24 -11.78
C HIS A 502 -13.42 -7.30 -13.26
N ILE A 503 -13.94 -6.39 -14.08
CA ILE A 503 -13.62 -6.35 -15.53
C ILE A 503 -12.19 -5.86 -15.75
N LEU A 504 -11.73 -4.86 -14.99
CA LEU A 504 -10.48 -4.14 -15.24
C LEU A 504 -9.32 -4.58 -14.35
N GLY A 505 -9.59 -5.19 -13.21
CA GLY A 505 -8.62 -5.45 -12.15
C GLY A 505 -8.07 -4.15 -11.51
N PRO A 506 -7.16 -4.28 -10.53
CA PRO A 506 -6.66 -3.14 -9.75
C PRO A 506 -5.91 -2.11 -10.61
N TRP A 507 -4.98 -2.58 -11.46
CA TRP A 507 -4.23 -1.69 -12.36
C TRP A 507 -5.12 -1.05 -13.42
N GLY A 508 -6.09 -1.77 -13.97
CA GLY A 508 -7.04 -1.20 -14.93
C GLY A 508 -7.89 -0.09 -14.31
N ALA A 509 -8.32 -0.22 -13.05
CA ALA A 509 -9.03 0.82 -12.31
C ALA A 509 -8.16 2.08 -12.08
N ILE A 510 -6.89 1.91 -11.70
CA ILE A 510 -5.93 3.02 -11.54
C ILE A 510 -5.69 3.76 -12.87
N LEU A 511 -5.51 3.01 -13.95
CA LEU A 511 -5.31 3.60 -15.29
C LEU A 511 -6.57 4.31 -15.78
N ALA A 512 -7.76 3.77 -15.51
CA ALA A 512 -9.03 4.45 -15.77
C ALA A 512 -9.13 5.77 -14.99
N LEU A 513 -8.74 5.80 -13.71
CA LEU A 513 -8.69 7.04 -12.94
C LEU A 513 -7.74 8.05 -13.60
N CYS A 514 -6.57 7.61 -14.06
CA CYS A 514 -5.62 8.47 -14.76
C CYS A 514 -6.22 9.06 -16.05
N ILE A 515 -7.05 8.30 -16.78
CA ILE A 515 -7.79 8.81 -17.95
C ILE A 515 -8.75 9.93 -17.52
N ALA A 516 -9.54 9.69 -16.47
CA ALA A 516 -10.50 10.67 -15.94
C ALA A 516 -9.80 11.96 -15.49
N LEU A 517 -8.70 11.83 -14.75
CA LEU A 517 -7.88 12.96 -14.28
C LEU A 517 -7.20 13.70 -15.42
N ALA A 518 -6.80 13.02 -16.49
CA ALA A 518 -6.23 13.67 -17.67
C ALA A 518 -7.26 14.58 -18.36
N PHE A 519 -8.51 14.11 -18.51
CA PHE A 519 -9.60 14.93 -19.07
C PHE A 519 -9.96 16.12 -18.18
N VAL A 520 -10.23 15.89 -16.88
CA VAL A 520 -10.60 16.94 -15.93
C VAL A 520 -9.46 17.94 -15.77
N GLY A 521 -8.23 17.46 -15.57
CA GLY A 521 -7.06 18.31 -15.41
C GLY A 521 -6.79 19.14 -16.66
N ALA A 522 -6.90 18.57 -17.86
CA ALA A 522 -6.75 19.33 -19.11
C ALA A 522 -7.82 20.42 -19.25
N ALA A 523 -9.08 20.11 -18.95
CA ALA A 523 -10.15 21.09 -18.94
C ALA A 523 -9.86 22.25 -17.96
N LEU A 524 -9.40 21.94 -16.74
CA LEU A 524 -9.04 22.95 -15.73
C LEU A 524 -7.84 23.81 -16.16
N VAL A 525 -6.83 23.22 -16.81
CA VAL A 525 -5.70 23.96 -17.38
C VAL A 525 -6.20 24.94 -18.45
N MET A 526 -7.06 24.47 -19.37
CA MET A 526 -7.63 25.30 -20.44
C MET A 526 -8.51 26.43 -19.87
N LEU A 527 -9.30 26.16 -18.82
CA LEU A 527 -10.14 27.16 -18.16
C LEU A 527 -9.31 28.20 -17.37
N SER A 528 -8.24 27.76 -16.70
CA SER A 528 -7.31 28.64 -15.96
C SER A 528 -6.75 29.76 -16.85
N ASP A 529 -6.59 29.48 -18.15
CA ASP A 529 -6.06 30.42 -19.14
C ASP A 529 -7.12 31.39 -19.67
N GLN A 530 -8.38 30.97 -19.68
CA GLN A 530 -9.52 31.76 -20.18
C GLN A 530 -10.11 32.70 -19.11
N VAL A 531 -9.81 32.45 -17.83
CA VAL A 531 -10.32 33.24 -16.70
C VAL A 531 -9.16 34.02 -16.08
N ARG A 532 -9.08 35.32 -16.40
CA ARG A 532 -8.05 36.23 -15.89
C ARG A 532 -8.20 36.43 -14.38
N THR A 533 -7.07 36.42 -13.68
CA THR A 533 -6.98 36.83 -12.28
C THR A 533 -7.13 38.34 -12.15
N TRP A 534 -7.89 38.75 -11.14
CA TRP A 534 -8.16 40.13 -10.79
C TRP A 534 -8.07 40.25 -9.27
N GLY A 535 -7.89 41.47 -8.77
CA GLY A 535 -8.01 41.72 -7.34
C GLY A 535 -6.84 41.17 -6.50
N LEU A 536 -7.17 40.57 -5.36
CA LEU A 536 -6.22 40.00 -4.39
C LEU A 536 -5.31 38.96 -5.02
N LEU A 537 -5.86 38.07 -5.85
CA LEU A 537 -5.08 37.02 -6.52
C LEU A 537 -4.05 37.63 -7.47
N ALA A 538 -4.43 38.68 -8.22
CA ALA A 538 -3.49 39.41 -9.07
C ALA A 538 -2.43 40.17 -8.25
N ALA A 539 -2.79 40.72 -7.09
CA ALA A 539 -1.88 41.44 -6.20
C ALA A 539 -0.84 40.53 -5.53
N ILE A 540 -1.20 39.29 -5.19
CA ILE A 540 -0.28 38.26 -4.66
C ILE A 540 0.61 37.67 -5.78
N GLY A 541 0.36 38.03 -7.03
CA GLY A 541 1.18 37.62 -8.18
C GLY A 541 0.65 36.39 -8.93
N PHE A 542 -0.56 35.91 -8.63
CA PHE A 542 -1.21 34.92 -9.51
C PHE A 542 -1.57 35.60 -10.83
N ARG A 543 -1.10 34.98 -11.92
CA ARG A 543 -1.35 35.46 -13.30
C ARG A 543 -2.53 34.78 -13.98
N ARG A 544 -3.01 33.68 -13.39
CA ARG A 544 -4.07 32.82 -13.89
C ARG A 544 -4.88 32.27 -12.73
N THR A 545 -6.16 32.02 -12.96
CA THR A 545 -7.05 31.59 -11.88
C THR A 545 -6.65 30.17 -11.44
N PRO A 546 -6.25 29.96 -10.17
CA PRO A 546 -5.65 28.70 -9.74
C PRO A 546 -6.74 27.66 -9.39
N PHE A 547 -7.56 27.26 -10.37
CA PHE A 547 -8.70 26.35 -10.16
C PHE A 547 -8.32 25.03 -9.47
N ILE A 548 -7.19 24.44 -9.86
CA ILE A 548 -6.69 23.18 -9.27
C ILE A 548 -6.40 23.37 -7.77
N PHE A 549 -5.69 24.45 -7.42
CA PHE A 549 -5.43 24.79 -6.02
C PHE A 549 -6.72 25.08 -5.25
N GLY A 550 -7.68 25.77 -5.89
CA GLY A 550 -9.00 25.99 -5.32
C GLY A 550 -9.73 24.69 -5.00
N ILE A 551 -9.76 23.73 -5.92
CA ILE A 551 -10.39 22.41 -5.70
C ILE A 551 -9.68 21.64 -4.58
N LEU A 552 -8.34 21.62 -4.57
CA LEU A 552 -7.56 20.97 -3.51
C LEU A 552 -7.81 21.61 -2.14
N LEU A 553 -7.87 22.93 -2.08
CA LEU A 553 -8.20 23.66 -0.86
C LEU A 553 -9.63 23.34 -0.41
N CYS A 554 -10.58 23.22 -1.34
CA CYS A 554 -11.95 22.81 -1.02
C CYS A 554 -11.98 21.38 -0.46
N LEU A 555 -11.19 20.44 -1.00
CA LEU A 555 -11.07 19.09 -0.44
C LEU A 555 -10.51 19.11 0.99
N ILE A 556 -9.46 19.89 1.24
CA ILE A 556 -8.86 20.02 2.58
C ILE A 556 -9.87 20.64 3.57
N ILE A 557 -10.52 21.74 3.18
CA ILE A 557 -11.52 22.41 4.01
C ILE A 557 -12.71 21.48 4.28
N ASN A 558 -13.23 20.83 3.24
CA ASN A 558 -14.33 19.88 3.39
C ASN A 558 -13.93 18.73 4.31
N SER A 559 -12.70 18.22 4.23
CA SER A 559 -12.19 17.16 5.10
C SER A 559 -11.98 17.61 6.54
N ALA A 560 -11.63 18.89 6.77
CA ALA A 560 -11.38 19.42 8.12
C ALA A 560 -12.67 19.81 8.87
N ILE A 561 -13.72 20.17 8.14
CA ILE A 561 -15.04 20.53 8.73
C ILE A 561 -15.85 19.27 9.09
N ASP A 562 -15.46 18.11 8.57
CA ASP A 562 -16.22 16.87 8.68
C ASP A 562 -15.97 16.14 10.01
N ASP A 563 -16.65 16.60 11.07
CA ASP A 563 -16.68 15.95 12.39
C ASP A 563 -17.90 15.04 12.59
N LYS A 564 -18.89 15.09 11.66
CA LYS A 564 -20.21 14.49 11.84
C LYS A 564 -20.58 13.43 10.79
N TYR A 565 -19.97 13.44 9.60
CA TYR A 565 -20.33 12.48 8.56
C TYR A 565 -19.34 11.34 8.53
N VAL A 566 -19.88 10.14 8.79
CA VAL A 566 -19.11 8.91 8.77
C VAL A 566 -19.02 8.41 7.34
N TYR A 567 -17.81 8.04 6.92
CA TYR A 567 -17.58 7.52 5.57
C TYR A 567 -18.18 6.13 5.37
N HIS A 568 -18.29 5.34 6.44
CA HIS A 568 -18.87 4.00 6.42
C HIS A 568 -19.50 3.64 7.77
N ASP A 569 -20.80 3.36 7.76
CA ASP A 569 -21.52 2.77 8.87
C ASP A 569 -21.49 1.24 8.73
N THR A 570 -21.29 0.54 9.85
CA THR A 570 -21.22 -0.93 9.82
C THR A 570 -22.53 -1.54 9.36
N ARG A 571 -22.45 -2.56 8.50
CA ARG A 571 -23.63 -3.27 7.98
C ARG A 571 -24.21 -4.20 9.05
N LEU A 572 -25.33 -3.77 9.62
CA LEU A 572 -26.07 -4.48 10.66
C LEU A 572 -27.03 -5.54 10.08
N GLY A 573 -27.37 -6.53 10.90
CA GLY A 573 -28.31 -7.61 10.64
C GLY A 573 -29.62 -7.47 11.43
N GLU A 574 -30.16 -8.60 11.86
CA GLU A 574 -31.38 -8.66 12.67
C GLU A 574 -31.17 -8.07 14.06
N ARG A 575 -32.24 -7.56 14.69
CA ARG A 575 -32.15 -7.04 16.06
C ARG A 575 -31.96 -8.20 17.04
N LEU A 576 -31.07 -8.01 18.01
CA LEU A 576 -30.94 -8.93 19.14
C LEU A 576 -32.09 -8.67 20.12
N ALA A 577 -32.56 -9.72 20.80
CA ALA A 577 -33.65 -9.57 21.77
C ALA A 577 -33.21 -8.70 22.95
N ALA A 578 -34.06 -7.74 23.36
CA ALA A 578 -33.75 -6.77 24.41
C ALA A 578 -33.33 -7.46 25.72
N SER A 579 -32.23 -6.99 26.30
CA SER A 579 -31.60 -7.48 27.54
C SER A 579 -32.42 -7.25 28.83
N SER A 580 -33.66 -6.77 28.73
CA SER A 580 -34.53 -6.48 29.87
C SER A 580 -35.14 -7.72 30.54
N ASP A 581 -35.16 -8.88 29.87
CA ASP A 581 -35.61 -10.15 30.45
C ASP A 581 -34.49 -11.21 30.39
N ARG A 582 -33.57 -11.18 31.36
CA ARG A 582 -32.55 -12.23 31.59
C ARG A 582 -33.13 -13.64 31.84
N ALA A 583 -34.46 -13.77 31.87
CA ALA A 583 -35.18 -15.03 32.00
C ALA A 583 -35.81 -15.54 30.69
N SER A 584 -35.71 -14.79 29.58
CA SER A 584 -36.27 -15.21 28.29
C SER A 584 -35.15 -15.66 27.34
N ASN A 585 -35.17 -16.95 27.00
CA ASN A 585 -34.39 -17.55 25.92
C ASN A 585 -34.87 -16.99 24.57
N GLY A 586 -34.55 -15.74 24.27
CA GLY A 586 -34.66 -15.20 22.92
C GLY A 586 -33.71 -15.96 21.99
N PRO A 587 -34.06 -16.17 20.71
CA PRO A 587 -33.23 -16.96 19.79
C PRO A 587 -31.83 -16.36 19.55
N LEU A 588 -31.63 -15.05 19.75
CA LEU A 588 -30.38 -14.32 19.46
C LEU A 588 -29.88 -13.49 20.68
N SER A 589 -29.42 -14.18 21.73
CA SER A 589 -28.72 -13.59 22.89
C SER A 589 -27.26 -14.07 22.95
N GLN A 590 -26.37 -13.24 23.53
CA GLN A 590 -24.96 -13.61 23.78
C GLN A 590 -24.85 -14.75 24.79
N ILE A 591 -23.76 -15.53 24.68
CA ILE A 591 -23.54 -16.77 25.40
C ILE A 591 -22.49 -16.53 26.50
N SER A 592 -22.79 -16.85 27.75
CA SER A 592 -21.78 -16.76 28.81
C SER A 592 -20.65 -17.79 28.62
N LEU A 593 -19.42 -17.43 28.98
CA LEU A 593 -18.24 -18.31 28.83
C LEU A 593 -18.43 -19.65 29.55
N THR A 594 -18.98 -19.65 30.76
CA THR A 594 -19.22 -20.87 31.54
C THR A 594 -20.27 -21.77 30.91
N ALA A 595 -21.37 -21.20 30.39
CA ALA A 595 -22.39 -21.97 29.68
C ALA A 595 -21.83 -22.60 28.39
N ALA A 596 -20.98 -21.86 27.66
CA ALA A 596 -20.30 -22.38 26.48
C ALA A 596 -19.38 -23.56 26.82
N LEU A 597 -18.56 -23.43 27.87
CA LEU A 597 -17.66 -24.49 28.33
C LEU A 597 -18.43 -25.73 28.82
N ASP A 598 -19.49 -25.54 29.60
CA ASP A 598 -20.33 -26.64 30.10
C ASP A 598 -20.98 -27.43 28.95
N GLN A 599 -21.55 -26.72 27.96
CA GLN A 599 -22.14 -27.36 26.78
C GLN A 599 -21.07 -28.06 25.92
N TRP A 600 -19.91 -27.43 25.72
CA TRP A 600 -18.79 -28.02 24.98
C TRP A 600 -18.33 -29.33 25.65
N ALA A 601 -18.14 -29.32 26.96
CA ALA A 601 -17.72 -30.47 27.75
C ALA A 601 -18.67 -31.65 27.61
N VAL A 602 -19.99 -31.40 27.68
CA VAL A 602 -21.03 -32.44 27.49
C VAL A 602 -20.95 -33.03 26.09
N VAL A 603 -20.84 -32.19 25.05
CA VAL A 603 -20.74 -32.65 23.66
C VAL A 603 -19.48 -33.51 23.48
N GLN A 604 -18.32 -33.05 23.95
CA GLN A 604 -17.06 -33.77 23.76
C GLN A 604 -16.97 -35.10 24.51
N ARG A 605 -17.51 -35.18 25.73
CA ARG A 605 -17.63 -36.44 26.47
C ARG A 605 -18.48 -37.46 25.71
N SER A 606 -19.58 -37.01 25.10
CA SER A 606 -20.46 -37.90 24.33
C SER A 606 -19.80 -38.44 23.05
N LYS A 607 -18.95 -37.64 22.41
CA LYS A 607 -18.28 -38.00 21.14
C LYS A 607 -16.98 -38.78 21.30
N ASN A 608 -16.38 -38.77 22.50
CA ASN A 608 -15.13 -39.47 22.79
C ASN A 608 -15.33 -40.51 23.92
N PRO A 609 -16.20 -41.53 23.74
CA PRO A 609 -16.46 -42.51 24.79
C PRO A 609 -15.18 -43.29 25.15
N GLY A 610 -14.88 -43.38 26.45
CA GLY A 610 -13.72 -44.13 26.96
C GLY A 610 -12.38 -43.41 26.88
N ARG A 611 -12.33 -42.15 26.40
CA ARG A 611 -11.13 -41.32 26.52
C ARG A 611 -11.04 -40.69 27.90
N THR A 612 -9.89 -40.88 28.55
CA THR A 612 -9.56 -40.24 29.84
C THR A 612 -9.03 -38.82 29.66
N GLU A 613 -8.47 -38.50 28.49
CA GLU A 613 -7.95 -37.18 28.14
C GLU A 613 -8.66 -36.67 26.87
N ILE A 614 -9.32 -35.52 26.98
CA ILE A 614 -10.02 -34.85 25.87
C ILE A 614 -9.29 -33.52 25.58
N PRO A 615 -8.82 -33.30 24.33
CA PRO A 615 -8.15 -32.04 23.99
C PRO A 615 -9.14 -30.88 23.91
N LEU A 616 -8.90 -29.81 24.67
CA LEU A 616 -9.61 -28.54 24.60
C LEU A 616 -8.79 -27.58 23.72
N VAL A 617 -9.15 -27.47 22.44
CA VAL A 617 -8.31 -26.78 21.44
C VAL A 617 -8.70 -25.31 21.28
N PHE A 618 -7.69 -24.45 21.24
CA PHE A 618 -7.81 -23.03 20.94
C PHE A 618 -6.99 -22.68 19.70
N VAL A 619 -7.49 -21.74 18.90
CA VAL A 619 -6.79 -21.25 17.70
C VAL A 619 -6.55 -19.75 17.83
N ALA A 620 -5.32 -19.31 17.60
CA ALA A 620 -4.95 -17.91 17.39
C ALA A 620 -4.48 -17.73 15.96
N SER A 621 -5.09 -16.80 15.21
CA SER A 621 -4.69 -16.47 13.84
C SER A 621 -4.25 -15.02 13.72
N ALA A 622 -3.02 -14.85 13.23
CA ALA A 622 -2.38 -13.56 13.05
C ALA A 622 -2.97 -12.76 11.89
N GLY A 623 -2.87 -11.44 11.98
CA GLY A 623 -3.35 -10.50 10.98
C GLY A 623 -2.39 -10.28 9.81
N GLY A 624 -2.93 -9.92 8.64
CA GLY A 624 -2.13 -9.70 7.44
C GLY A 624 -2.89 -9.72 6.12
N GLY A 625 -4.12 -9.16 6.10
CA GLY A 625 -4.98 -9.12 4.90
C GLY A 625 -5.19 -10.49 4.23
N ILE A 626 -5.28 -10.51 2.90
CA ILE A 626 -5.62 -11.72 2.15
C ILE A 626 -4.61 -12.86 2.35
N ARG A 627 -3.33 -12.57 2.58
CA ARG A 627 -2.32 -13.59 2.91
C ARG A 627 -2.71 -14.34 4.18
N ALA A 628 -3.06 -13.61 5.23
CA ALA A 628 -3.49 -14.20 6.50
C ALA A 628 -4.81 -14.97 6.35
N ALA A 629 -5.77 -14.43 5.59
CA ALA A 629 -7.04 -15.09 5.34
C ALA A 629 -6.85 -16.42 4.61
N TYR A 630 -6.07 -16.40 3.52
CA TYR A 630 -5.80 -17.59 2.71
C TYR A 630 -4.96 -18.61 3.47
N TRP A 631 -3.90 -18.18 4.17
CA TRP A 631 -3.07 -19.07 5.00
C TRP A 631 -3.90 -19.74 6.10
N THR A 632 -4.72 -18.99 6.82
CA THR A 632 -5.61 -19.54 7.87
C THR A 632 -6.59 -20.54 7.29
N ALA A 633 -7.25 -20.20 6.17
CA ALA A 633 -8.18 -21.11 5.50
C ALA A 633 -7.48 -22.40 5.03
N LEU A 634 -6.27 -22.27 4.48
CA LEU A 634 -5.47 -23.38 3.98
C LEU A 634 -4.99 -24.30 5.11
N VAL A 635 -4.48 -23.73 6.21
CA VAL A 635 -4.06 -24.48 7.40
C VAL A 635 -5.26 -25.19 8.02
N MET A 636 -6.38 -24.49 8.18
CA MET A 636 -7.61 -25.09 8.70
C MET A 636 -8.11 -26.22 7.80
N ARG A 637 -8.04 -26.08 6.47
CA ARG A 637 -8.32 -27.16 5.53
C ARG A 637 -7.45 -28.38 5.81
N CYS A 638 -6.15 -28.19 6.01
CA CYS A 638 -5.24 -29.29 6.29
C CYS A 638 -5.44 -29.93 7.66
N LEU A 639 -5.91 -29.18 8.65
CA LEU A 639 -6.19 -29.69 9.99
C LEU A 639 -7.53 -30.41 10.08
N THR A 640 -8.59 -29.91 9.46
CA THR A 640 -9.96 -30.33 9.74
C THR A 640 -10.60 -31.18 8.65
N GLN A 641 -10.01 -31.25 7.45
CA GLN A 641 -10.54 -32.06 6.37
C GLN A 641 -10.03 -33.50 6.46
N ALA A 642 -10.94 -34.47 6.39
CA ALA A 642 -10.57 -35.90 6.36
C ALA A 642 -10.40 -36.41 4.92
N ALA A 643 -11.44 -36.27 4.09
CA ALA A 643 -11.43 -36.80 2.71
C ALA A 643 -10.68 -35.87 1.75
N ASN A 644 -9.81 -36.43 0.90
CA ASN A 644 -9.02 -35.70 -0.10
C ASN A 644 -8.23 -34.52 0.52
N ASN A 645 -7.78 -34.67 1.77
CA ASN A 645 -7.00 -33.63 2.42
C ASN A 645 -5.62 -33.55 1.73
N PRO A 646 -5.25 -32.37 1.21
CA PRO A 646 -4.04 -32.19 0.41
C PRO A 646 -2.76 -32.38 1.24
N CYS A 647 -2.84 -32.23 2.56
CA CYS A 647 -1.72 -32.35 3.48
C CYS A 647 -1.62 -33.76 4.11
N ARG A 648 -2.74 -34.44 4.39
CA ARG A 648 -2.75 -35.76 5.04
C ARG A 648 -4.02 -36.55 4.73
N GLN A 649 -3.93 -37.82 4.36
CA GLN A 649 -5.09 -38.58 3.87
C GLN A 649 -6.01 -39.19 4.95
N ASP A 650 -5.54 -39.36 6.20
CA ASP A 650 -6.21 -40.32 7.13
C ASP A 650 -6.56 -39.80 8.55
N GLN A 651 -6.22 -38.56 8.91
CA GLN A 651 -6.54 -38.02 10.25
C GLN A 651 -6.90 -36.53 10.18
N ALA A 652 -8.07 -36.19 10.73
CA ALA A 652 -8.57 -34.83 10.82
C ALA A 652 -8.91 -34.46 12.26
N LEU A 653 -8.66 -33.21 12.64
CA LEU A 653 -9.16 -32.59 13.86
C LEU A 653 -10.65 -32.25 13.66
N PRO A 654 -11.58 -32.83 14.43
CA PRO A 654 -12.98 -32.45 14.35
C PRO A 654 -13.15 -30.97 14.69
N LEU A 655 -13.81 -30.18 13.85
CA LEU A 655 -13.99 -28.72 14.06
C LEU A 655 -14.57 -28.39 15.44
N GLU A 656 -15.51 -29.21 15.91
CA GLU A 656 -16.16 -29.06 17.21
C GLU A 656 -15.24 -29.28 18.44
N SER A 657 -14.08 -29.91 18.25
CA SER A 657 -13.06 -30.02 19.30
C SER A 657 -12.32 -28.70 19.53
N ILE A 658 -12.44 -27.75 18.60
CA ILE A 658 -11.96 -26.38 18.77
C ILE A 658 -13.03 -25.61 19.53
N PHE A 659 -12.70 -25.17 20.73
CA PHE A 659 -13.61 -24.41 21.57
C PHE A 659 -13.72 -22.96 21.10
N LEU A 660 -12.57 -22.30 20.90
CA LEU A 660 -12.51 -20.87 20.59
C LEU A 660 -11.41 -20.58 19.57
N ALA A 661 -11.74 -19.76 18.58
CA ALA A 661 -10.84 -19.30 17.54
C ALA A 661 -10.77 -17.76 17.54
N SER A 662 -9.61 -17.23 17.93
CA SER A 662 -9.32 -15.80 18.00
C SER A 662 -8.55 -15.36 16.76
N GLY A 663 -9.03 -14.33 16.07
CA GLY A 663 -8.44 -13.84 14.83
C GLY A 663 -8.28 -12.33 14.81
N ILE A 664 -7.32 -11.86 14.03
CA ILE A 664 -7.09 -10.44 13.77
C ILE A 664 -6.94 -10.21 12.27
N SER A 665 -7.39 -9.06 11.77
CA SER A 665 -7.29 -8.65 10.37
C SER A 665 -7.78 -9.75 9.41
N GLY A 666 -7.01 -10.05 8.36
CA GLY A 666 -7.29 -11.16 7.45
C GLY A 666 -7.40 -12.54 8.13
N GLY A 667 -6.73 -12.78 9.25
CA GLY A 667 -6.91 -14.01 10.05
C GLY A 667 -8.35 -14.17 10.54
N SER A 668 -9.02 -13.06 10.90
CA SER A 668 -10.45 -13.05 11.24
C SER A 668 -11.33 -13.48 10.06
N LEU A 669 -11.02 -13.01 8.84
CA LEU A 669 -11.74 -13.44 7.64
C LEU A 669 -11.52 -14.94 7.41
N GLY A 670 -10.27 -15.41 7.51
CA GLY A 670 -9.92 -16.84 7.40
C GLY A 670 -10.72 -17.72 8.35
N LEU A 671 -10.88 -17.31 9.61
CA LEU A 671 -11.68 -18.01 10.62
C LEU A 671 -13.20 -17.87 10.42
N ALA A 672 -13.69 -16.73 9.93
CA ALA A 672 -15.11 -16.53 9.64
C ALA A 672 -15.63 -17.55 8.61
N GLY A 673 -14.77 -17.98 7.69
CA GLY A 673 -15.07 -19.04 6.74
C GLY A 673 -15.43 -20.40 7.35
N LEU A 674 -15.03 -20.69 8.59
CA LEU A 674 -15.39 -21.93 9.29
C LEU A 674 -16.90 -22.05 9.52
N HIS A 675 -17.59 -20.91 9.66
CA HIS A 675 -19.05 -20.83 9.80
C HIS A 675 -19.76 -20.47 8.50
N ALA A 676 -19.06 -19.80 7.58
CA ALA A 676 -19.66 -19.31 6.35
C ALA A 676 -19.65 -20.34 5.21
N ALA A 677 -18.60 -21.15 5.08
CA ALA A 677 -18.41 -22.04 3.93
C ALA A 677 -18.94 -23.46 4.19
N PRO A 678 -19.41 -24.17 3.15
CA PRO A 678 -19.92 -25.53 3.30
C PRO A 678 -18.82 -26.55 3.66
N ASN A 679 -17.58 -26.28 3.28
CA ASN A 679 -16.40 -27.05 3.66
C ASN A 679 -15.13 -26.21 3.47
N ALA A 680 -14.00 -26.68 4.00
CA ALA A 680 -12.75 -25.94 3.97
C ALA A 680 -12.16 -25.76 2.56
N THR A 681 -12.41 -26.69 1.62
CA THR A 681 -11.98 -26.53 0.21
C THR A 681 -12.72 -25.38 -0.45
N ALA A 682 -14.05 -25.35 -0.34
CA ALA A 682 -14.89 -24.26 -0.85
C ALA A 682 -14.47 -22.90 -0.27
N TRP A 683 -14.04 -22.86 0.99
CA TRP A 683 -13.54 -21.63 1.60
C TRP A 683 -12.22 -21.15 1.00
N VAL A 684 -11.23 -22.05 0.88
CA VAL A 684 -9.95 -21.73 0.22
C VAL A 684 -10.17 -21.26 -1.22
N ASP A 685 -11.11 -21.87 -1.94
CA ASP A 685 -11.46 -21.49 -3.30
C ASP A 685 -12.18 -20.13 -3.37
N SER A 686 -12.99 -19.76 -2.38
CA SER A 686 -13.63 -18.45 -2.31
C SER A 686 -12.60 -17.31 -2.22
N LEU A 687 -11.48 -17.53 -1.52
CA LEU A 687 -10.43 -16.54 -1.32
C LEU A 687 -9.49 -16.36 -2.54
N LYS A 688 -9.76 -17.08 -3.64
CA LYS A 688 -9.00 -16.98 -4.90
C LYS A 688 -9.42 -15.80 -5.78
N ALA A 689 -10.55 -15.16 -5.49
CA ALA A 689 -11.11 -14.06 -6.28
C ALA A 689 -10.32 -12.73 -6.12
N ASP A 690 -10.58 -11.77 -7.00
CA ASP A 690 -10.03 -10.41 -6.90
C ASP A 690 -10.94 -9.52 -6.04
N PHE A 691 -10.47 -9.14 -4.85
CA PHE A 691 -11.18 -8.22 -3.97
C PHE A 691 -10.62 -6.78 -4.04
N LEU A 692 -9.40 -6.58 -4.56
CA LEU A 692 -8.79 -5.26 -4.66
C LEU A 692 -9.34 -4.45 -5.84
N GLY A 693 -9.58 -5.08 -7.00
CA GLY A 693 -10.11 -4.39 -8.19
C GLY A 693 -11.41 -3.62 -7.91
N PRO A 694 -12.45 -4.28 -7.38
CA PRO A 694 -13.69 -3.65 -6.91
C PRO A 694 -13.47 -2.52 -5.90
N THR A 695 -12.61 -2.76 -4.91
CA THR A 695 -12.33 -1.82 -3.82
C THR A 695 -11.62 -0.56 -4.32
N VAL A 696 -10.64 -0.72 -5.21
CA VAL A 696 -9.95 0.42 -5.85
C VAL A 696 -10.91 1.19 -6.73
N ALA A 697 -11.76 0.52 -7.54
CA ALA A 697 -12.75 1.21 -8.35
C ALA A 697 -13.72 2.06 -7.51
N ALA A 698 -14.20 1.50 -6.39
CA ALA A 698 -14.99 2.24 -5.41
C ALA A 698 -14.24 3.45 -4.84
N MET A 699 -12.99 3.25 -4.38
CA MET A 699 -12.16 4.30 -3.83
C MET A 699 -11.97 5.47 -4.83
N THR A 700 -11.68 5.15 -6.10
CA THR A 700 -11.27 6.15 -7.09
C THR A 700 -12.44 6.88 -7.75
N PHE A 701 -13.57 6.20 -7.97
CA PHE A 701 -14.69 6.77 -8.73
C PHE A 701 -15.88 7.17 -7.88
N ARG A 702 -16.04 6.57 -6.70
CA ARG A 702 -17.16 6.84 -5.81
C ARG A 702 -16.73 7.58 -4.56
N ASP A 703 -15.75 7.08 -3.82
CA ASP A 703 -15.31 7.70 -2.57
C ASP A 703 -14.60 9.04 -2.83
N LEU A 704 -13.78 9.15 -3.88
CA LEU A 704 -13.17 10.43 -4.28
C LEU A 704 -14.22 11.48 -4.67
N ALA A 705 -15.26 11.06 -5.41
CA ALA A 705 -16.37 11.93 -5.77
C ALA A 705 -17.19 12.32 -4.53
N ASN A 706 -17.41 11.40 -3.59
CA ASN A 706 -18.07 11.66 -2.32
C ASN A 706 -17.25 12.60 -1.42
N ALA A 707 -15.93 12.45 -1.35
CA ALA A 707 -15.06 13.36 -0.61
C ALA A 707 -15.13 14.81 -1.15
N LEU A 708 -15.30 14.96 -2.47
CA LEU A 708 -15.44 16.27 -3.11
C LEU A 708 -16.85 16.86 -3.01
N LEU A 709 -17.87 16.06 -3.34
CA LEU A 709 -19.25 16.50 -3.56
C LEU A 709 -20.20 16.16 -2.40
N ARG A 710 -19.74 15.42 -1.40
CA ARG A 710 -20.51 14.97 -0.22
C ARG A 710 -21.82 14.28 -0.60
N ILE A 711 -21.76 13.44 -1.64
CA ILE A 711 -22.88 12.60 -2.09
C ILE A 711 -22.87 11.32 -1.25
N ASN A 712 -23.63 11.32 -0.15
CA ASN A 712 -23.76 10.14 0.70
C ASN A 712 -24.69 9.10 0.04
N ILE A 713 -24.11 8.13 -0.65
CA ILE A 713 -24.80 6.90 -1.07
C ILE A 713 -24.57 5.86 0.03
N HIS A 714 -25.60 5.64 0.87
CA HIS A 714 -25.52 4.69 1.98
C HIS A 714 -25.17 3.27 1.48
N ASP A 715 -24.42 2.52 2.28
CA ASP A 715 -23.97 1.14 2.01
C ASP A 715 -23.27 0.98 0.66
N SER A 716 -22.59 2.02 0.21
CA SER A 716 -21.98 2.06 -1.11
C SER A 716 -20.67 2.82 -1.02
N ASP A 717 -19.84 2.54 -0.03
CA ASP A 717 -18.44 2.98 0.05
C ASP A 717 -17.50 1.79 -0.19
N ARG A 718 -16.19 2.03 -0.28
CA ARG A 718 -15.22 0.97 -0.61
C ARG A 718 -15.20 -0.19 0.40
N ALA A 719 -15.52 0.02 1.69
CA ALA A 719 -15.65 -1.07 2.66
C ALA A 719 -16.88 -1.95 2.34
N ALA A 720 -18.04 -1.34 2.09
CA ALA A 720 -19.24 -2.09 1.71
C ALA A 720 -19.04 -2.87 0.39
N VAL A 721 -18.22 -2.36 -0.54
CA VAL A 721 -17.85 -3.07 -1.77
C VAL A 721 -16.92 -4.25 -1.50
N LEU A 722 -15.92 -4.08 -0.62
CA LEU A 722 -15.04 -5.15 -0.22
C LEU A 722 -15.80 -6.30 0.46
N GLU A 723 -16.69 -5.99 1.40
CA GLU A 723 -17.54 -7.00 2.07
C GLU A 723 -18.41 -7.76 1.07
N ARG A 724 -19.07 -7.05 0.14
CA ARG A 724 -19.89 -7.69 -0.89
C ARG A 724 -19.05 -8.58 -1.81
N ALA A 725 -17.83 -8.17 -2.16
CA ALA A 725 -16.95 -9.00 -2.97
C ALA A 725 -16.59 -10.31 -2.25
N TRP A 726 -16.39 -10.29 -0.92
CA TRP A 726 -16.25 -11.51 -0.12
C TRP A 726 -17.53 -12.35 -0.07
N GLU A 727 -18.68 -11.70 0.17
CA GLU A 727 -20.00 -12.35 0.20
C GLU A 727 -20.31 -13.04 -1.13
N GLU A 728 -20.06 -12.38 -2.26
CA GLU A 728 -20.26 -12.91 -3.61
C GLU A 728 -19.33 -14.10 -3.87
N ALA A 729 -18.03 -13.99 -3.57
CA ALA A 729 -17.09 -15.09 -3.76
C ALA A 729 -17.40 -16.31 -2.88
N ALA A 730 -17.85 -16.10 -1.64
CA ALA A 730 -18.32 -17.18 -0.78
C ALA A 730 -19.60 -17.83 -1.32
N ALA A 731 -20.56 -17.03 -1.80
CA ALA A 731 -21.82 -17.51 -2.36
C ALA A 731 -21.62 -18.33 -3.65
N GLU A 732 -20.66 -17.97 -4.50
CA GLU A 732 -20.28 -18.75 -5.68
C GLU A 732 -19.82 -20.18 -5.33
N GLN A 733 -19.26 -20.36 -4.13
CA GLN A 733 -18.86 -21.67 -3.59
C GLN A 733 -19.89 -22.29 -2.63
N GLY A 734 -21.11 -21.73 -2.56
CA GLY A 734 -22.21 -22.21 -1.72
C GLY A 734 -22.12 -21.81 -0.25
N GLY A 735 -21.29 -20.83 0.11
CA GLY A 735 -21.17 -20.26 1.45
C GLY A 735 -22.00 -18.98 1.67
N HIS A 736 -22.05 -18.50 2.92
CA HIS A 736 -22.85 -17.35 3.34
C HIS A 736 -22.13 -16.48 4.39
N LEU A 737 -21.32 -15.52 3.94
CA LEU A 737 -20.70 -14.51 4.81
C LEU A 737 -21.65 -13.36 5.20
N ASP A 738 -22.81 -13.28 4.55
CA ASP A 738 -23.83 -12.27 4.77
C ASP A 738 -24.73 -12.57 5.99
N ARG A 739 -24.64 -13.78 6.55
CA ARG A 739 -25.34 -14.19 7.78
C ARG A 739 -24.75 -13.52 9.02
N GLY A 740 -25.57 -13.40 10.05
CA GLY A 740 -25.20 -12.77 11.32
C GLY A 740 -24.17 -13.57 12.13
N LEU A 741 -23.31 -12.90 12.89
CA LEU A 741 -22.33 -13.50 13.79
C LEU A 741 -23.03 -14.28 14.91
N MET A 742 -24.07 -13.70 15.52
CA MET A 742 -24.87 -14.38 16.55
C MET A 742 -25.68 -15.53 15.94
N GLN A 743 -26.23 -15.31 14.75
CA GLN A 743 -26.98 -16.33 14.02
C GLN A 743 -26.12 -17.58 13.73
N THR A 744 -24.86 -17.38 13.34
CA THR A 744 -23.95 -18.48 12.97
C THR A 744 -23.29 -19.16 14.17
N ALA A 745 -23.27 -18.52 15.34
CA ALA A 745 -22.82 -19.13 16.59
C ALA A 745 -23.78 -20.19 17.16
N LYS A 746 -24.95 -20.40 16.53
CA LYS A 746 -25.92 -21.43 16.91
C LYS A 746 -26.24 -22.34 15.71
N ASN A 747 -26.29 -23.64 15.97
CA ASN A 747 -26.81 -24.63 15.04
C ASN A 747 -28.33 -24.48 14.88
N PRO A 748 -28.93 -25.05 13.80
CA PRO A 748 -30.38 -25.02 13.60
C PRO A 748 -31.22 -25.63 14.73
N ASP A 749 -30.62 -26.52 15.53
CA ASP A 749 -31.24 -27.14 16.70
C ASP A 749 -31.15 -26.28 17.98
N GLY A 750 -30.54 -25.09 17.89
CA GLY A 750 -30.32 -24.16 18.99
C GLY A 750 -29.08 -24.44 19.84
N THR A 751 -28.31 -25.50 19.54
CA THR A 751 -27.04 -25.78 20.21
C THR A 751 -25.94 -24.81 19.77
N ILE A 752 -24.93 -24.60 20.60
CA ILE A 752 -23.79 -23.73 20.24
C ILE A 752 -23.00 -24.38 19.10
N ALA A 753 -22.73 -23.60 18.06
CA ALA A 753 -21.87 -23.99 16.95
C ALA A 753 -20.40 -23.68 17.29
N PHE A 754 -19.59 -24.71 17.48
CA PHE A 754 -18.15 -24.57 17.73
C PHE A 754 -17.34 -24.61 16.43
N PRO A 755 -16.25 -23.83 16.32
CA PRO A 755 -15.64 -22.98 17.34
C PRO A 755 -16.33 -21.62 17.52
N LEU A 756 -16.30 -21.06 18.73
CA LEU A 756 -16.72 -19.68 18.96
C LEU A 756 -15.66 -18.71 18.44
N LEU A 757 -16.08 -17.71 17.65
CA LEU A 757 -15.17 -16.73 17.05
C LEU A 757 -14.93 -15.55 18.00
N VAL A 758 -13.68 -15.10 18.09
CA VAL A 758 -13.27 -13.88 18.79
C VAL A 758 -12.48 -13.01 17.82
N LEU A 759 -13.14 -12.05 17.18
CA LEU A 759 -12.54 -11.21 16.12
C LEU A 759 -12.24 -9.83 16.70
N ASN A 760 -11.01 -9.35 16.58
CA ASN A 760 -10.55 -8.19 17.36
C ASN A 760 -10.16 -7.00 16.47
N GLY A 761 -10.80 -5.86 16.71
CA GLY A 761 -10.47 -4.54 16.18
C GLY A 761 -9.91 -3.60 17.24
N THR A 762 -9.65 -2.36 16.84
CA THR A 762 -9.08 -1.29 17.67
C THR A 762 -9.90 -0.02 17.53
N SER A 763 -10.29 0.60 18.63
CA SER A 763 -10.95 1.90 18.59
C SER A 763 -9.97 3.03 18.25
N VAL A 764 -10.31 3.86 17.27
CA VAL A 764 -9.53 5.05 16.87
C VAL A 764 -9.37 6.04 18.02
N THR A 765 -10.41 6.22 18.83
CA THR A 765 -10.53 7.35 19.76
C THR A 765 -9.72 7.17 21.03
N ASP A 766 -9.67 5.95 21.57
CA ASP A 766 -9.03 5.64 22.85
C ASP A 766 -8.08 4.43 22.79
N GLY A 767 -7.94 3.78 21.64
CA GLY A 767 -7.05 2.62 21.50
C GLY A 767 -7.55 1.38 22.26
N CYS A 768 -8.80 1.36 22.72
CA CYS A 768 -9.38 0.16 23.33
C CYS A 768 -9.57 -0.94 22.28
N ARG A 769 -9.43 -2.20 22.70
CA ARG A 769 -9.79 -3.33 21.84
C ARG A 769 -11.31 -3.36 21.66
N VAL A 770 -11.77 -3.54 20.44
CA VAL A 770 -13.19 -3.80 20.11
C VAL A 770 -13.29 -5.26 19.71
N THR A 771 -14.06 -6.07 20.41
CA THR A 771 -14.14 -7.51 20.14
C THR A 771 -15.53 -7.89 19.65
N ALA A 772 -15.59 -8.50 18.46
CA ALA A 772 -16.78 -9.12 17.91
C ALA A 772 -16.77 -10.62 18.22
N THR A 773 -17.67 -11.03 19.11
CA THR A 773 -17.82 -12.44 19.53
C THR A 773 -19.24 -12.72 20.00
N ALA A 774 -19.70 -13.96 19.82
CA ALA A 774 -20.97 -14.40 20.40
C ALA A 774 -20.91 -14.65 21.92
N LEU A 775 -19.70 -14.61 22.50
CA LEU A 775 -19.52 -14.66 23.94
C LEU A 775 -19.97 -13.34 24.58
N ASP A 776 -20.66 -13.44 25.71
CA ASP A 776 -20.93 -12.29 26.56
C ASP A 776 -19.64 -11.91 27.30
N LEU A 777 -19.05 -10.80 26.90
CA LEU A 777 -17.85 -10.24 27.51
C LEU A 777 -18.17 -9.21 28.61
N SER A 778 -19.45 -8.98 28.88
CA SER A 778 -19.89 -7.91 29.77
C SER A 778 -19.63 -8.20 31.24
N THR A 779 -19.39 -7.12 31.98
CA THR A 779 -19.86 -6.99 33.36
C THR A 779 -20.55 -5.64 33.55
N VAL A 780 -21.86 -5.74 33.74
CA VAL A 780 -22.76 -4.81 34.45
C VAL A 780 -22.87 -3.40 33.87
N SER A 781 -23.99 -3.14 33.19
CA SER A 781 -24.56 -1.80 33.02
C SER A 781 -24.59 -1.09 34.39
N PRO A 782 -24.16 0.17 34.50
CA PRO A 782 -24.16 0.89 35.77
C PRO A 782 -25.59 0.98 36.31
N PRO A 783 -25.78 1.00 37.64
CA PRO A 783 -27.07 1.33 38.24
C PRO A 783 -27.53 2.71 37.77
N GLU A 784 -28.84 2.88 37.59
CA GLU A 784 -29.53 4.04 36.98
C GLU A 784 -29.18 5.42 37.59
N ASP A 785 -28.47 5.47 38.71
CA ASP A 785 -28.22 6.68 39.49
C ASP A 785 -26.83 7.32 39.27
N LEU A 786 -25.98 6.73 38.43
CA LEU A 786 -24.65 7.28 38.10
C LEU A 786 -24.56 7.62 36.61
N ASN A 787 -24.58 8.92 36.30
CA ASN A 787 -24.27 9.50 34.97
C ASN A 787 -22.80 9.30 34.55
N GLY A 788 -22.22 8.14 34.82
CA GLY A 788 -20.85 7.75 34.50
C GLY A 788 -20.83 6.35 33.90
N SER A 789 -20.66 6.34 32.58
CA SER A 789 -20.63 5.23 31.63
C SER A 789 -20.35 3.80 32.14
N SER A 790 -21.15 2.85 31.62
CA SER A 790 -20.77 1.44 31.52
C SER A 790 -19.45 1.34 30.75
N ALA A 791 -18.68 0.27 30.98
CA ALA A 791 -17.28 0.04 30.61
C ALA A 791 -16.79 0.54 29.23
N THR A 792 -16.68 1.87 29.06
CA THR A 792 -16.28 2.54 27.81
C THR A 792 -14.85 3.06 27.87
N ASP A 793 -14.33 3.32 29.06
CA ASP A 793 -12.96 3.79 29.26
C ASP A 793 -12.04 2.61 29.64
N CYS A 794 -11.23 2.15 28.68
CA CYS A 794 -10.16 1.17 28.93
C CYS A 794 -8.86 1.82 29.42
N LEU A 795 -8.78 3.15 29.43
CA LEU A 795 -7.59 3.92 29.83
C LEU A 795 -7.59 4.18 31.33
N ALA A 796 -8.76 4.28 31.96
CA ALA A 796 -8.90 4.47 33.40
C ALA A 796 -8.95 3.16 34.20
N LEU A 797 -8.13 3.07 35.25
CA LEU A 797 -8.24 2.04 36.27
C LEU A 797 -9.43 2.35 37.18
N ASN A 798 -10.63 1.90 36.82
CA ASN A 798 -11.82 2.11 37.66
C ASN A 798 -11.81 1.17 38.88
N GLN A 799 -11.39 1.68 40.04
CA GLN A 799 -11.33 0.93 41.29
C GLN A 799 -12.69 0.37 41.76
N GLN A 800 -13.82 0.93 41.29
CA GLN A 800 -15.14 0.41 41.63
C GLN A 800 -15.38 -0.99 41.06
N ARG A 801 -14.71 -1.38 39.96
CA ARG A 801 -14.83 -2.71 39.34
C ARG A 801 -14.27 -3.85 40.19
N PHE A 802 -13.44 -3.57 41.20
CA PHE A 802 -12.84 -4.58 42.06
C PHE A 802 -13.61 -4.78 43.38
N ARG A 803 -14.89 -4.36 43.44
CA ARG A 803 -15.73 -4.59 44.62
C ARG A 803 -16.04 -6.08 44.77
N ARG A 804 -16.02 -6.53 46.02
CA ARG A 804 -16.23 -7.94 46.38
C ARG A 804 -17.67 -8.36 46.04
N GLY A 805 -17.83 -9.38 45.17
CA GLY A 805 -19.12 -9.95 44.79
C GLY A 805 -19.65 -9.50 43.42
N GLU A 806 -18.98 -8.58 42.73
CA GLU A 806 -19.23 -8.29 41.32
C GLU A 806 -18.40 -9.22 40.43
N ALA A 807 -19.01 -9.79 39.39
CA ALA A 807 -18.27 -10.52 38.37
C ALA A 807 -17.31 -9.56 37.67
N LEU A 808 -16.10 -10.02 37.36
CA LEU A 808 -15.11 -9.28 36.56
C LEU A 808 -15.26 -9.65 35.08
N PRO A 809 -15.03 -8.71 34.15
CA PRO A 809 -15.17 -9.00 32.74
C PRO A 809 -14.09 -9.99 32.32
N ALA A 810 -14.50 -11.00 31.55
CA ALA A 810 -13.59 -12.06 31.09
C ALA A 810 -12.44 -11.51 30.22
N LEU A 811 -12.64 -10.37 29.55
CA LEU A 811 -11.62 -9.65 28.79
C LEU A 811 -11.44 -8.21 29.32
N PRO A 812 -10.30 -7.90 29.98
CA PRO A 812 -10.02 -6.53 30.39
C PRO A 812 -9.74 -5.61 29.19
N ALA A 813 -9.92 -4.31 29.39
CA ALA A 813 -9.63 -3.25 28.41
C ALA A 813 -10.27 -3.48 27.02
N THR A 814 -11.46 -4.09 27.00
CA THR A 814 -12.17 -4.49 25.79
C THR A 814 -13.57 -3.89 25.78
N LYS A 815 -13.97 -3.36 24.63
CA LYS A 815 -15.33 -2.97 24.30
C LYS A 815 -16.01 -4.13 23.58
N ASP A 816 -17.17 -4.54 24.05
CA ASP A 816 -18.01 -5.46 23.29
C ASP A 816 -18.55 -4.71 22.05
N VAL A 817 -18.47 -5.34 20.88
CA VAL A 817 -19.01 -4.75 19.66
C VAL A 817 -20.51 -4.51 19.80
N PHE A 818 -21.25 -5.40 20.47
CA PHE A 818 -22.71 -5.34 20.56
C PHE A 818 -23.21 -4.21 21.47
N ASP A 819 -22.37 -3.66 22.35
CA ASP A 819 -22.65 -2.40 23.05
C ASP A 819 -22.71 -1.19 22.09
N ASN A 820 -22.27 -1.38 20.84
CA ASN A 820 -22.13 -0.32 19.83
C ASN A 820 -22.76 -0.69 18.46
N THR A 821 -23.70 -1.64 18.40
CA THR A 821 -24.40 -2.03 17.15
C THR A 821 -25.84 -1.54 17.06
N CYS A 822 -26.15 -0.42 17.70
CA CYS A 822 -27.47 0.20 17.59
C CYS A 822 -27.65 0.87 16.22
N ARG A 823 -28.89 0.95 15.71
CA ARG A 823 -29.11 1.41 14.31
C ARG A 823 -28.96 2.90 14.11
N GLY A 824 -28.94 3.67 15.19
CA GLY A 824 -28.77 5.11 15.13
C GLY A 824 -29.00 5.77 16.47
N LYS A 825 -29.00 7.10 16.42
CA LYS A 825 -29.15 7.95 17.61
C LYS A 825 -30.46 7.67 18.34
N GLY A 826 -30.37 7.37 19.64
CA GLY A 826 -31.52 7.06 20.50
C GLY A 826 -32.05 5.63 20.39
N ASP A 827 -31.49 4.78 19.52
CA ASP A 827 -31.75 3.33 19.53
C ASP A 827 -30.95 2.68 20.67
N ARG A 828 -31.58 1.79 21.42
CA ARG A 828 -30.97 1.07 22.55
C ARG A 828 -30.92 -0.43 22.33
N ASP A 829 -31.55 -0.92 21.26
CA ASP A 829 -31.61 -2.34 20.95
C ASP A 829 -30.42 -2.69 20.04
N PRO A 830 -29.47 -3.52 20.50
CA PRO A 830 -28.33 -3.91 19.69
C PRO A 830 -28.79 -4.78 18.51
N SER A 831 -28.10 -4.65 17.38
CA SER A 831 -28.32 -5.51 16.21
C SER A 831 -27.18 -6.49 16.03
N ASP A 832 -27.48 -7.66 15.47
CA ASP A 832 -26.46 -8.59 14.98
C ASP A 832 -25.62 -7.91 13.89
N ILE A 833 -24.43 -8.44 13.63
CA ILE A 833 -23.54 -7.99 12.56
C ILE A 833 -23.25 -9.14 11.62
N ARG A 834 -23.12 -8.87 10.32
CA ARG A 834 -22.78 -9.91 9.34
C ARG A 834 -21.38 -10.47 9.64
N LEU A 835 -21.13 -11.73 9.30
CA LEU A 835 -19.78 -12.32 9.40
C LEU A 835 -18.75 -11.53 8.57
N SER A 836 -19.13 -11.07 7.37
CA SER A 836 -18.32 -10.16 6.54
C SER A 836 -17.99 -8.86 7.28
N THR A 837 -18.97 -8.21 7.91
CA THR A 837 -18.80 -7.00 8.72
C THR A 837 -17.89 -7.25 9.93
N ALA A 838 -18.11 -8.34 10.66
CA ALA A 838 -17.33 -8.71 11.84
C ALA A 838 -15.86 -8.98 11.49
N ALA A 839 -15.62 -9.68 10.37
CA ALA A 839 -14.28 -9.88 9.83
C ALA A 839 -13.65 -8.56 9.35
N LEU A 840 -14.41 -7.68 8.68
CA LEU A 840 -13.86 -6.42 8.20
C LEU A 840 -13.53 -5.46 9.33
N LEU A 841 -14.31 -5.39 10.40
CA LEU A 841 -14.03 -4.56 11.59
C LEU A 841 -12.60 -4.84 12.12
N SER A 842 -12.27 -6.12 12.27
CA SER A 842 -10.94 -6.59 12.61
C SER A 842 -9.83 -6.26 11.58
N ALA A 843 -10.17 -5.91 10.33
CA ALA A 843 -9.27 -5.79 9.17
C ALA A 843 -9.28 -4.42 8.47
N ARG A 844 -9.56 -3.33 9.20
CA ARG A 844 -9.67 -1.98 8.61
C ARG A 844 -8.35 -1.22 8.56
N PHE A 845 -7.95 -0.86 7.35
CA PHE A 845 -6.82 0.04 7.11
C PHE A 845 -7.32 1.28 6.36
N PRO A 846 -7.43 2.48 6.99
CA PRO A 846 -8.09 3.67 6.44
C PRO A 846 -7.73 4.04 5.00
N TYR A 847 -6.52 3.73 4.54
CA TYR A 847 -6.10 3.96 3.16
C TYR A 847 -6.72 3.00 2.14
N VAL A 848 -7.12 1.80 2.56
CA VAL A 848 -7.75 0.74 1.74
C VAL A 848 -9.24 0.58 2.07
N SER A 849 -9.64 0.60 3.34
CA SER A 849 -11.02 0.55 3.82
C SER A 849 -11.24 1.63 4.90
N PRO A 850 -12.32 2.43 4.85
CA PRO A 850 -12.58 3.47 5.85
C PRO A 850 -12.78 2.86 7.24
N THR A 851 -12.64 3.69 8.29
CA THR A 851 -12.98 3.34 9.67
C THR A 851 -14.42 2.86 9.78
N GLY A 852 -14.69 1.88 10.63
CA GLY A 852 -16.04 1.35 10.88
C GLY A 852 -16.78 2.18 11.92
N GLY A 853 -17.81 2.92 11.52
CA GLY A 853 -18.64 3.66 12.46
C GLY A 853 -19.66 2.77 13.17
N LEU A 854 -19.60 2.74 14.49
CA LEU A 854 -20.47 1.99 15.39
C LEU A 854 -21.24 2.97 16.31
N TYR A 855 -22.55 2.77 16.48
CA TYR A 855 -23.39 3.62 17.35
C TYR A 855 -23.56 2.99 18.72
N SER A 856 -23.22 3.72 19.77
CA SER A 856 -23.41 3.24 21.14
C SER A 856 -24.89 2.97 21.43
N CYS A 857 -25.16 1.87 22.12
CA CYS A 857 -26.47 1.55 22.68
C CYS A 857 -26.69 2.21 24.06
N ASN A 858 -25.64 2.74 24.67
CA ASN A 858 -25.65 3.34 26.01
C ASN A 858 -25.61 4.88 25.99
N GLY A 859 -25.77 5.51 24.82
CA GLY A 859 -25.73 6.96 24.67
C GLY A 859 -25.83 7.43 23.23
N ASP A 860 -25.51 8.69 23.00
CA ASP A 860 -25.50 9.31 21.66
C ASP A 860 -24.11 9.27 20.99
N ASP A 861 -23.14 8.61 21.63
CA ASP A 861 -21.74 8.57 21.20
C ASP A 861 -21.51 7.52 20.09
N ARG A 862 -20.42 7.71 19.33
CA ARG A 862 -20.00 6.80 18.27
C ARG A 862 -18.59 6.31 18.53
N THR A 863 -18.36 5.02 18.27
CA THR A 863 -17.03 4.42 18.27
C THR A 863 -16.59 4.19 16.83
N PHE A 864 -15.33 4.46 16.53
CA PHE A 864 -14.73 4.18 15.23
C PHE A 864 -13.72 3.07 15.35
N ASP A 865 -13.84 2.04 14.52
CA ASP A 865 -13.01 0.84 14.57
C ASP A 865 -11.96 0.78 13.44
N LEU A 866 -10.81 0.21 13.78
CA LEU A 866 -9.60 -0.02 12.99
C LEU A 866 -9.15 -1.48 13.13
N ASP A 867 -8.18 -1.89 12.30
CA ASP A 867 -7.53 -3.19 12.40
C ASP A 867 -6.98 -3.47 13.83
N GLY A 868 -7.24 -4.69 14.33
CA GLY A 868 -6.76 -5.15 15.63
C GLY A 868 -5.22 -5.20 15.72
N GLY A 869 -4.54 -5.31 14.57
CA GLY A 869 -3.10 -5.33 14.41
C GLY A 869 -2.35 -4.12 14.96
N LEU A 870 -3.08 -3.03 15.29
CA LEU A 870 -2.51 -1.88 16.00
C LEU A 870 -2.20 -2.18 17.47
N ILE A 871 -2.95 -3.09 18.11
CA ILE A 871 -2.77 -3.52 19.51
C ILE A 871 -2.07 -4.87 19.58
N ASP A 872 -2.58 -5.85 18.84
CA ASP A 872 -2.09 -7.22 18.78
C ASP A 872 -2.21 -7.68 17.32
N SER A 873 -1.13 -8.15 16.70
CA SER A 873 -1.22 -8.73 15.35
C SER A 873 -1.20 -10.26 15.33
N SER A 874 -1.18 -10.92 16.50
CA SER A 874 -1.10 -12.37 16.64
C SER A 874 -2.44 -13.08 16.83
N GLY A 875 -3.45 -12.40 17.38
CA GLY A 875 -4.70 -13.02 17.80
C GLY A 875 -4.58 -13.84 19.10
N ALA A 876 -3.40 -13.92 19.70
CA ALA A 876 -3.14 -14.69 20.91
C ALA A 876 -3.47 -13.92 22.20
N LEU A 877 -3.48 -12.58 22.17
CA LEU A 877 -3.71 -11.77 23.37
C LEU A 877 -5.08 -12.03 24.03
N PRO A 878 -6.21 -12.08 23.28
CA PRO A 878 -7.50 -12.41 23.90
C PRO A 878 -7.51 -13.78 24.57
N LEU A 879 -6.82 -14.78 23.99
CA LEU A 879 -6.72 -16.11 24.58
C LEU A 879 -5.93 -16.10 25.89
N ALA A 880 -4.81 -15.37 25.93
CA ALA A 880 -4.01 -15.20 27.14
C ALA A 880 -4.79 -14.51 28.27
N LEU A 881 -5.68 -13.58 27.91
CA LEU A 881 -6.51 -12.84 28.86
C LEU A 881 -7.73 -13.64 29.35
N LEU A 882 -8.32 -14.50 28.51
CA LEU A 882 -9.41 -15.41 28.90
C LEU A 882 -8.90 -16.61 29.73
N TRP A 883 -7.60 -16.92 29.63
CA TRP A 883 -7.01 -18.09 30.24
C TRP A 883 -7.29 -18.27 31.75
N PRO A 884 -7.25 -17.23 32.60
CA PRO A 884 -7.51 -17.39 34.03
C PRO A 884 -8.90 -17.94 34.34
N GLU A 885 -9.94 -17.46 33.64
CA GLU A 885 -11.33 -17.93 33.80
C GLU A 885 -11.50 -19.37 33.33
N ILE A 886 -10.85 -19.72 32.22
CA ILE A 886 -10.85 -21.08 31.68
C ILE A 886 -10.12 -22.04 32.63
N ALA A 887 -8.96 -21.64 33.14
CA ALA A 887 -8.20 -22.42 34.11
C ALA A 887 -8.96 -22.59 35.41
N GLN A 888 -9.72 -21.59 35.85
CA GLN A 888 -10.62 -21.71 37.00
C GLN A 888 -11.71 -22.75 36.74
N TRP A 889 -12.36 -22.72 35.57
CA TRP A 889 -13.38 -23.69 35.18
C TRP A 889 -12.83 -25.13 35.11
N ILE A 890 -11.62 -25.33 34.55
CA ILE A 890 -10.97 -26.65 34.48
C ILE A 890 -10.69 -27.22 35.89
N ASN A 891 -10.36 -26.35 36.84
CA ASN A 891 -10.01 -26.74 38.21
C ASN A 891 -11.22 -26.83 39.16
N ASP A 892 -12.41 -26.47 38.70
CA ASP A 892 -13.64 -26.48 39.49
C ASP A 892 -14.02 -27.90 39.90
N GLU A 893 -14.01 -28.17 41.21
CA GLU A 893 -14.29 -29.50 41.77
C GLU A 893 -15.75 -29.92 41.60
N ASP A 894 -16.69 -28.96 41.55
CA ASP A 894 -18.11 -29.27 41.38
C ASP A 894 -18.43 -29.72 39.94
N LYS A 895 -17.54 -29.41 38.99
CA LYS A 895 -17.66 -29.75 37.56
C LYS A 895 -16.73 -30.89 37.13
N LYS A 896 -15.84 -31.34 38.03
CA LYS A 896 -14.92 -32.45 37.78
C LYS A 896 -15.67 -33.77 37.69
N ASP A 897 -15.35 -34.49 36.63
CA ASP A 897 -15.62 -35.91 36.52
C ASP A 897 -14.27 -36.60 36.62
N ASP A 898 -14.04 -37.37 37.69
CA ASP A 898 -12.75 -38.05 37.95
C ASP A 898 -12.33 -38.99 36.82
N SER A 899 -13.25 -39.36 35.91
CA SER A 899 -12.98 -40.24 34.78
C SER A 899 -12.47 -39.53 33.51
N VAL A 900 -12.66 -38.22 33.38
CA VAL A 900 -12.32 -37.46 32.16
C VAL A 900 -11.69 -36.10 32.48
N CYS A 901 -10.50 -35.87 31.93
CA CYS A 901 -9.77 -34.62 32.07
C CYS A 901 -9.65 -33.88 30.74
N PHE A 902 -9.79 -32.56 30.79
CA PHE A 902 -9.65 -31.68 29.64
C PHE A 902 -8.22 -31.15 29.55
N ALA A 903 -7.54 -31.48 28.45
CA ALA A 903 -6.16 -31.07 28.17
C ALA A 903 -6.15 -29.88 27.19
N PRO A 904 -5.84 -28.66 27.63
CA PRO A 904 -5.80 -27.46 26.80
C PRO A 904 -4.67 -27.51 25.78
N LYS A 905 -5.00 -27.22 24.53
CA LYS A 905 -4.07 -27.19 23.40
C LYS A 905 -4.21 -25.87 22.65
N LEU A 906 -3.11 -25.32 22.17
CA LEU A 906 -3.08 -24.04 21.45
C LEU A 906 -2.44 -24.22 20.08
N ILE A 907 -3.17 -23.78 19.05
CA ILE A 907 -2.67 -23.67 17.68
C ILE A 907 -2.47 -22.20 17.38
N ILE A 908 -1.24 -21.79 17.10
CA ILE A 908 -0.89 -20.45 16.63
C ILE A 908 -0.67 -20.52 15.12
N MET A 909 -1.34 -19.66 14.38
CA MET A 909 -1.18 -19.54 12.93
C MET A 909 -0.62 -18.16 12.63
N GLU A 910 0.64 -18.09 12.26
CA GLU A 910 1.26 -16.87 11.79
C GLU A 910 1.30 -16.85 10.27
N ASN A 911 1.26 -15.64 9.71
CA ASN A 911 1.42 -15.44 8.27
C ASN A 911 2.67 -14.62 7.94
N GLY A 912 3.43 -14.19 8.96
CA GLY A 912 4.69 -13.52 8.77
C GLY A 912 5.71 -14.51 8.22
N TYR A 913 6.39 -14.14 7.15
CA TYR A 913 7.56 -14.89 6.70
C TYR A 913 8.64 -14.73 7.77
N LEU A 914 8.79 -15.73 8.64
CA LEU A 914 9.82 -15.69 9.68
C LEU A 914 11.18 -15.81 8.99
N ASP A 915 11.97 -14.74 9.08
CA ASP A 915 13.38 -14.78 8.76
C ASP A 915 14.02 -15.74 9.75
N GLN A 916 14.51 -16.88 9.27
CA GLN A 916 15.16 -17.89 10.11
C GLN A 916 16.55 -17.43 10.61
N THR A 917 16.79 -16.12 10.66
CA THR A 917 18.11 -15.54 10.98
C THR A 917 18.28 -15.44 12.48
N ARG A 918 19.50 -15.62 12.98
CA ARG A 918 19.82 -15.21 14.36
C ARG A 918 19.64 -13.71 14.48
N SER A 919 19.21 -13.24 15.66
CA SER A 919 19.25 -11.82 15.99
C SER A 919 20.62 -11.25 15.62
N GLN A 920 20.67 -10.32 14.67
CA GLN A 920 21.94 -9.74 14.25
C GLN A 920 22.63 -9.12 15.47
N PRO A 921 23.97 -9.26 15.60
CA PRO A 921 24.70 -8.61 16.68
C PRO A 921 24.41 -7.11 16.65
N SER A 922 24.14 -6.53 17.82
CA SER A 922 23.72 -5.13 17.95
C SER A 922 24.78 -4.20 17.34
N THR A 923 24.46 -3.60 16.21
CA THR A 923 25.14 -2.40 15.75
C THR A 923 24.62 -1.22 16.57
N HIS A 924 25.46 -0.22 16.81
CA HIS A 924 25.01 0.99 17.49
C HIS A 924 23.93 1.65 16.62
N PRO A 925 22.68 1.81 17.11
CA PRO A 925 21.63 2.43 16.33
C PRO A 925 22.00 3.89 16.04
N SER A 926 21.46 4.42 14.96
CA SER A 926 21.65 5.83 14.64
C SER A 926 20.89 6.69 15.64
N GLU A 927 21.58 7.46 16.47
CA GLU A 927 20.95 8.22 17.57
C GLU A 927 19.80 9.15 17.14
N TRP A 928 19.86 9.73 15.93
CA TRP A 928 18.77 10.57 15.43
C TRP A 928 17.52 9.76 15.02
N ALA A 929 17.68 8.49 14.67
CA ALA A 929 16.61 7.58 14.28
C ALA A 929 16.17 6.65 15.42
N ALA A 930 16.98 6.50 16.47
CA ALA A 930 16.75 5.56 17.57
C ALA A 930 15.37 5.70 18.25
N PRO A 931 14.81 6.91 18.51
CA PRO A 931 13.45 7.02 19.03
C PRO A 931 12.38 6.49 18.06
N LEU A 932 12.56 6.71 16.76
CA LEU A 932 11.63 6.24 15.73
C LEU A 932 11.75 4.72 15.52
N GLU A 933 12.97 4.21 15.41
CA GLU A 933 13.27 2.77 15.33
C GLU A 933 12.76 2.03 16.56
N GLY A 934 12.97 2.58 17.76
CA GLY A 934 12.48 2.03 19.02
C GLY A 934 10.94 2.02 19.11
N ALA A 935 10.27 3.09 18.69
CA ALA A 935 8.81 3.13 18.64
C ALA A 935 8.24 2.05 17.69
N MET A 936 8.82 1.90 16.49
CA MET A 936 8.44 0.86 15.52
C MET A 936 8.72 -0.55 16.05
N ALA A 937 9.88 -0.78 16.67
CA ALA A 937 10.25 -2.06 17.26
C ALA A 937 9.32 -2.45 18.42
N THR A 938 8.91 -1.49 19.25
CA THR A 938 7.97 -1.72 20.36
C THR A 938 6.60 -2.15 19.86
N GLN A 939 6.10 -1.50 18.80
CA GLN A 939 4.85 -1.89 18.16
C GLN A 939 4.93 -3.30 17.57
N GLY A 940 6.03 -3.67 16.93
CA GLY A 940 6.26 -5.04 16.43
C GLY A 940 6.40 -6.09 17.55
N ALA A 941 6.95 -5.73 18.70
CA ALA A 941 7.16 -6.63 19.84
C ALA A 941 5.86 -6.97 20.60
N ALA A 942 4.78 -6.20 20.45
CA ALA A 942 3.51 -6.47 21.11
C ALA A 942 2.95 -7.85 20.73
N ALA A 943 3.02 -8.21 19.45
CA ALA A 943 2.55 -9.49 18.94
C ALA A 943 3.40 -10.67 19.41
N SER A 944 4.73 -10.54 19.42
CA SER A 944 5.61 -11.60 19.95
C SER A 944 5.40 -11.79 21.46
N THR A 945 5.18 -10.71 22.20
CA THR A 945 4.86 -10.75 23.63
C THR A 945 3.53 -11.47 23.88
N ALA A 946 2.48 -11.15 23.11
CA ALA A 946 1.17 -11.79 23.23
C ALA A 946 1.24 -13.31 22.96
N ARG A 947 1.96 -13.72 21.90
CA ARG A 947 2.16 -15.14 21.58
C ARG A 947 2.90 -15.88 22.67
N GLN A 948 4.02 -15.33 23.14
CA GLN A 948 4.80 -15.96 24.20
C GLN A 948 4.00 -16.05 25.51
N ALA A 949 3.22 -15.02 25.84
CA ALA A 949 2.34 -15.04 27.02
C ALA A 949 1.28 -16.14 26.91
N ALA A 950 0.61 -16.27 25.76
CA ALA A 950 -0.36 -17.34 25.53
C ALA A 950 0.32 -18.72 25.57
N ALA A 951 1.37 -18.95 24.78
CA ALA A 951 2.08 -20.22 24.75
C ALA A 951 2.58 -20.64 26.14
N TYR A 952 3.13 -19.69 26.91
CA TYR A 952 3.60 -19.93 28.26
C TYR A 952 2.45 -20.29 29.22
N ALA A 953 1.29 -19.63 29.12
CA ALA A 953 0.13 -19.93 29.94
C ALA A 953 -0.41 -21.35 29.71
N PHE A 954 -0.47 -21.77 28.45
CA PHE A 954 -0.91 -23.12 28.06
C PHE A 954 0.10 -24.19 28.47
N GLU A 955 1.39 -24.00 28.20
CA GLU A 955 2.43 -24.97 28.56
C GLU A 955 2.62 -25.10 30.09
N LYS A 956 2.61 -23.98 30.83
CA LYS A 956 2.78 -24.03 32.30
C LYS A 956 1.68 -24.84 32.97
N SER A 957 0.49 -24.85 32.41
CA SER A 957 -0.66 -25.55 32.98
C SER A 957 -0.51 -27.09 32.95
N PHE A 958 0.34 -27.63 32.07
CA PHE A 958 0.53 -29.08 31.91
C PHE A 958 2.00 -29.52 31.86
N ARG A 959 2.96 -28.66 32.24
CA ARG A 959 4.39 -29.02 32.27
C ARG A 959 4.64 -30.21 33.20
N GLY A 960 4.88 -31.38 32.63
CA GLY A 960 5.18 -32.61 33.37
C GLY A 960 3.99 -33.20 34.14
N HIS A 961 2.80 -32.63 34.03
CA HIS A 961 1.56 -33.15 34.64
C HIS A 961 0.64 -33.63 33.52
N THR A 962 0.46 -34.94 33.40
CA THR A 962 -0.65 -35.49 32.63
C THR A 962 -1.94 -35.36 33.42
N CYS A 963 -3.07 -35.43 32.74
CA CYS A 963 -4.40 -35.60 33.33
C CYS A 963 -4.51 -36.72 34.39
N THR A 964 -3.51 -37.61 34.48
CA THR A 964 -3.42 -38.70 35.45
C THR A 964 -2.58 -38.37 36.70
N GLY A 965 -2.02 -37.16 36.82
CA GLY A 965 -1.18 -36.74 37.96
C GLY A 965 0.22 -37.37 37.99
N ASP A 966 0.55 -38.26 37.06
CA ASP A 966 1.88 -38.87 36.98
C ASP A 966 2.89 -37.86 36.44
N ALA A 967 3.85 -37.48 37.28
CA ALA A 967 5.08 -36.84 36.82
C ALA A 967 5.83 -37.85 35.95
N GLN A 968 5.78 -37.68 34.63
CA GLN A 968 6.53 -38.57 33.73
C GLN A 968 8.03 -38.48 34.05
N SER A 969 8.63 -39.63 34.37
CA SER A 969 10.07 -39.84 34.31
C SER A 969 10.57 -39.41 32.94
N ALA A 970 11.63 -38.61 32.90
CA ALA A 970 12.24 -37.98 31.72
C ALA A 970 12.28 -38.91 30.49
N SER A 971 11.27 -38.81 29.62
CA SER A 971 11.37 -39.26 28.24
C SER A 971 11.99 -38.13 27.41
N ASP A 972 12.83 -38.49 26.43
CA ASP A 972 13.45 -37.51 25.51
C ASP A 972 12.42 -36.74 24.66
N TRP A 973 11.16 -37.20 24.62
CA TRP A 973 10.05 -36.58 23.89
C TRP A 973 8.79 -36.47 24.75
N VAL A 974 8.15 -35.31 24.70
CA VAL A 974 6.81 -35.02 25.22
C VAL A 974 6.04 -34.32 24.11
N VAL A 975 4.80 -34.75 23.85
CA VAL A 975 3.95 -34.11 22.84
C VAL A 975 3.66 -32.67 23.28
N PRO A 976 4.05 -31.65 22.49
CA PRO A 976 3.81 -30.25 22.85
C PRO A 976 2.32 -29.94 22.99
N ASN A 977 1.97 -28.98 23.86
CA ASN A 977 0.60 -28.47 23.99
C ASN A 977 0.35 -27.27 23.08
N VAL A 978 1.43 -26.62 22.63
CA VAL A 978 1.40 -25.50 21.72
C VAL A 978 2.08 -25.89 20.41
N VAL A 979 1.44 -25.59 19.29
CA VAL A 979 2.05 -25.65 17.96
C VAL A 979 1.98 -24.28 17.29
N ASP A 980 2.97 -24.01 16.45
CA ASP A 980 3.04 -22.82 15.62
C ASP A 980 3.12 -23.24 14.15
N LEU A 981 2.38 -22.55 13.30
CA LEU A 981 2.22 -22.82 11.87
C LEU A 981 2.41 -21.51 11.09
N TYR A 982 3.48 -21.45 10.30
CA TYR A 982 3.87 -20.23 9.62
C TYR A 982 4.57 -20.50 8.27
N PRO A 983 4.46 -19.57 7.31
CA PRO A 983 5.27 -19.63 6.11
C PRO A 983 6.72 -19.24 6.41
N ILE A 984 7.68 -19.94 5.81
CA ILE A 984 9.11 -19.68 6.00
C ILE A 984 9.58 -18.68 4.94
N ALA A 985 10.39 -17.69 5.34
CA ALA A 985 10.97 -16.75 4.40
C ALA A 985 11.97 -17.47 3.47
N GLN A 986 11.64 -17.55 2.17
CA GLN A 986 12.49 -18.16 1.15
C GLN A 986 12.59 -17.27 -0.09
N PRO A 987 13.68 -17.39 -0.87
CA PRO A 987 13.80 -16.73 -2.17
C PRO A 987 12.61 -17.00 -3.08
N GLY A 988 11.96 -15.96 -3.59
CA GLY A 988 10.87 -16.09 -4.55
C GLY A 988 9.73 -15.10 -4.36
N ILE A 989 8.54 -15.49 -4.81
CA ILE A 989 7.33 -14.70 -4.63
C ILE A 989 6.81 -14.92 -3.22
N GLN A 990 6.69 -13.81 -2.48
CA GLN A 990 6.06 -13.78 -1.17
C GLN A 990 4.69 -13.14 -1.29
N ALA A 991 3.70 -13.74 -0.64
CA ALA A 991 2.33 -13.24 -0.66
C ALA A 991 2.22 -11.84 0.00
N PRO A 992 1.44 -10.92 -0.59
CA PRO A 992 1.25 -9.57 -0.08
C PRO A 992 0.21 -9.49 1.05
N LEU A 993 0.23 -8.37 1.78
CA LEU A 993 -0.70 -8.08 2.88
C LEU A 993 -2.03 -7.42 2.44
N GLY A 994 -2.30 -7.21 1.15
CA GLY A 994 -3.50 -6.50 0.68
C GLY A 994 -4.71 -7.41 0.46
N TRP A 995 -5.41 -7.26 -0.67
CA TRP A 995 -6.70 -7.94 -0.93
C TRP A 995 -6.79 -8.67 -2.28
N THR A 996 -5.64 -9.00 -2.88
CA THR A 996 -5.54 -9.86 -4.06
C THR A 996 -4.32 -10.75 -3.95
N LEU A 997 -4.48 -12.04 -4.28
CA LEU A 997 -3.38 -13.01 -4.37
C LEU A 997 -3.22 -13.51 -5.80
N ALA A 998 -2.05 -13.31 -6.38
CA ALA A 998 -1.73 -13.92 -7.67
C ALA A 998 -1.66 -15.45 -7.57
N PHE A 999 -1.81 -16.15 -8.70
CA PHE A 999 -1.62 -17.61 -8.77
C PHE A 999 -0.31 -18.07 -8.11
N TYR A 1000 0.80 -17.41 -8.42
CA TYR A 1000 2.11 -17.78 -7.87
C TYR A 1000 2.25 -17.56 -6.36
N SER A 1001 1.60 -16.52 -5.82
CA SER A 1001 1.57 -16.28 -4.36
C SER A 1001 0.75 -17.34 -3.64
N ARG A 1002 -0.35 -17.80 -4.25
CA ARG A 1002 -1.14 -18.93 -3.75
C ARG A 1002 -0.34 -20.22 -3.78
N GLU A 1003 0.31 -20.51 -4.90
CA GLU A 1003 1.16 -21.70 -5.09
C GLU A 1003 2.32 -21.72 -4.06
N SER A 1004 2.94 -20.57 -3.79
CA SER A 1004 3.95 -20.44 -2.74
C SER A 1004 3.39 -20.79 -1.35
N LEU A 1005 2.24 -20.23 -0.96
CA LEU A 1005 1.61 -20.55 0.33
C LEU A 1005 1.18 -22.02 0.42
N GLU A 1006 0.65 -22.60 -0.65
CA GLU A 1006 0.31 -24.03 -0.71
C GLU A 1006 1.53 -24.93 -0.56
N GLY A 1007 2.68 -24.53 -1.12
CA GLY A 1007 3.97 -25.19 -0.91
C GLY A 1007 4.45 -25.11 0.54
N GLU A 1008 4.33 -23.96 1.20
CA GLU A 1008 4.80 -23.74 2.57
C GLU A 1008 4.09 -24.60 3.62
N VAL A 1009 2.84 -25.00 3.39
CA VAL A 1009 2.15 -25.93 4.32
C VAL A 1009 2.81 -27.31 4.35
N HIS A 1010 3.48 -27.69 3.27
CA HIS A 1010 4.20 -28.97 3.17
C HIS A 1010 5.66 -28.86 3.66
N SER A 1011 6.05 -27.73 4.27
CA SER A 1011 7.37 -27.61 4.88
C SER A 1011 7.56 -28.62 6.02
N GLU A 1012 8.80 -29.05 6.26
CA GLU A 1012 9.09 -30.06 7.30
C GLU A 1012 8.61 -29.61 8.70
N LEU A 1013 8.76 -28.31 9.00
CA LEU A 1013 8.30 -27.72 10.25
C LEU A 1013 6.77 -27.76 10.38
N ASN A 1014 6.05 -27.34 9.34
CA ASN A 1014 4.59 -27.32 9.36
C ASN A 1014 4.01 -28.75 9.38
N LEU A 1015 4.62 -29.71 8.67
CA LEU A 1015 4.22 -31.12 8.75
C LEU A 1015 4.41 -31.72 10.15
N CYS A 1016 5.50 -31.37 10.85
CA CYS A 1016 5.68 -31.78 12.25
C CYS A 1016 4.60 -31.17 13.16
N SER A 1017 4.32 -29.87 13.05
CA SER A 1017 3.23 -29.21 13.79
C SER A 1017 1.87 -29.85 13.52
N MET A 1018 1.55 -30.15 12.25
CA MET A 1018 0.31 -30.83 11.85
C MET A 1018 0.22 -32.24 12.46
N ASP A 1019 1.32 -32.98 12.48
CA ASP A 1019 1.36 -34.32 13.07
C ASP A 1019 1.20 -34.31 14.59
N ILE A 1020 1.69 -33.28 15.28
CA ILE A 1020 1.44 -33.05 16.70
C ILE A 1020 -0.06 -32.81 16.95
N VAL A 1021 -0.73 -31.98 16.13
CA VAL A 1021 -2.18 -31.77 16.26
C VAL A 1021 -2.96 -33.07 16.02
N ALA A 1022 -2.57 -33.87 15.04
CA ALA A 1022 -3.16 -35.18 14.81
C ALA A 1022 -2.92 -36.16 15.99
N ALA A 1023 -1.78 -36.04 16.68
CA ALA A 1023 -1.51 -36.80 17.89
C ALA A 1023 -2.46 -36.42 19.05
N TRP A 1024 -2.85 -35.14 19.17
CA TRP A 1024 -3.88 -34.72 20.13
C TRP A 1024 -5.23 -35.37 19.85
N SER A 1025 -5.65 -35.41 18.57
CA SER A 1025 -6.92 -36.03 18.16
C SER A 1025 -6.93 -37.55 18.33
N SER A 1026 -5.81 -38.23 18.11
CA SER A 1026 -5.69 -39.70 18.24
C SER A 1026 -5.31 -40.19 19.64
N GLY A 1027 -4.72 -39.34 20.48
CA GLY A 1027 -4.19 -39.71 21.80
C GLY A 1027 -2.82 -40.41 21.74
N SER A 1028 -2.15 -40.37 20.58
CA SER A 1028 -0.81 -40.94 20.42
C SER A 1028 0.22 -40.14 21.21
N LYS A 1029 1.08 -40.85 21.96
CA LYS A 1029 2.22 -40.26 22.69
C LYS A 1029 3.55 -40.45 21.95
N ALA A 1030 3.55 -41.14 20.82
CA ALA A 1030 4.76 -41.41 20.04
C ALA A 1030 5.24 -40.15 19.30
N GLN A 1031 6.56 -39.95 19.22
CA GLN A 1031 7.13 -38.89 18.40
C GLN A 1031 6.79 -39.14 16.91
N PRO A 1032 6.12 -38.19 16.24
CA PRO A 1032 5.81 -38.33 14.81
C PRO A 1032 7.08 -38.48 13.97
N GLY A 1033 6.99 -39.24 12.87
CA GLY A 1033 8.12 -39.44 11.96
C GLY A 1033 8.62 -38.14 11.32
N SER A 1034 7.72 -37.20 11.04
CA SER A 1034 8.02 -35.85 10.54
C SER A 1034 8.82 -35.00 11.53
N CYS A 1035 8.66 -35.25 12.84
CA CYS A 1035 9.36 -34.54 13.91
C CYS A 1035 10.71 -35.17 14.29
N LYS A 1036 11.08 -36.31 13.67
CA LYS A 1036 12.38 -36.94 13.93
C LYS A 1036 13.47 -36.24 13.12
N LYS A 1037 14.59 -35.94 13.76
CA LYS A 1037 15.77 -35.39 13.08
C LYS A 1037 16.18 -36.31 11.93
N LYS A 1038 16.31 -35.74 10.72
CA LYS A 1038 17.15 -36.35 9.69
C LYS A 1038 18.62 -36.18 10.13
N ASP A 1039 19.39 -37.24 10.07
CA ASP A 1039 20.80 -37.23 10.49
C ASP A 1039 21.55 -36.06 9.83
N GLY A 1040 22.08 -35.13 10.65
CA GLY A 1040 22.85 -33.95 10.20
C GLY A 1040 22.20 -32.57 10.37
N ALA A 1041 21.01 -32.44 10.95
CA ALA A 1041 20.38 -31.13 11.21
C ALA A 1041 20.90 -30.44 12.51
N ASP A 1042 21.29 -29.17 12.39
CA ASP A 1042 21.90 -28.33 13.44
C ASP A 1042 20.88 -28.02 14.57
N PRO A 1043 21.30 -27.90 15.85
CA PRO A 1043 20.38 -27.83 17.00
C PRO A 1043 19.66 -26.49 17.18
N ALA A 1044 19.83 -25.52 16.26
CA ALA A 1044 19.19 -24.20 16.34
C ALA A 1044 17.75 -24.19 15.78
N THR A 1045 17.28 -25.28 15.18
CA THR A 1045 15.94 -25.41 14.57
C THR A 1045 14.95 -26.22 15.42
N SER A 1046 15.29 -26.52 16.68
CA SER A 1046 14.43 -27.30 17.60
C SER A 1046 13.59 -26.42 18.50
#